data_AF-A0A3B5PQX9-F1
#
_entry.id   AF-A0A3B5PQX9-F1
#
_cell.length_a   1.000
_cell.length_b   1.000
_cell.length_c   1.000
_cell.angle_alpha   90.00
_cell.angle_beta   90.00
_cell.angle_gamma   90.00
#
_symmetry.space_group_name_H-M   'P 1'
#
loop_
_entity.id
_entity.type
_entity.pdbx_description
1 polymer ?
#
loop_
_entity_poly.entity_id
_entity_poly.type
_entity_poly.pdbx_seq_one_letter_code
_entity_poly.pdbx_strand_id
1 'polypeptide(L)'
;RYTDQQLPGLDWMLKHVKRERPRKFDLKGSLKMKFQSLSEGVAEHGNKTDLNQVYTELHITEGLTREVNQEHEVRHIETASRKQETTIRREDIFKVPPGSDQPIRTVMTMGVAGIGKTLLTQKFTLDWAEGKTNQNIDFIFPFTFKELNLLKEKKVSLVELIHSFFTKTKEIFSFETFQVLFIFDGLDESRLGLDFNNNPILTDVTESSSVDVLVTNLIRGKLLPSALLWITTRPAAANQIPAECVDMVTEVRGFTDPQKEEYFRKRFRDDEEKASRIISHIQKSKSLHIMCHIPVFCWITANVLENVMKTREEEKLPKTLTEMYIEFLEVHFAIKKEKYDGGKKTRSIWSPENRKLIESLGKLAFEQLLEGNLIFYDKELKKCGINIKGAALFSGVFTEMFKKERGTRNISIYSFVHLSIQEFLAAVYMLHCFTSRKSEVIKTFLGEKYRETSLDKFMKEVMKKSLSSKNGHLDLFVRFLHGLTVESNQSILGGLLGQTENSPETIQRIITNLKEMNTNRISTDRRINIFYCLVEMNDVSFYQEIQQLLDSGKKLSVTDCSALAFMLQMSEVLDELDLEKYNTSESGRRRLVPAVRNSHIFYSLFRLYNCSLPETSWTSLFSALKSNPTHLTELELIGTNLGDSGVKELCGFLQTEGCRLETLKYFNSIIIDISMLESVHHVSFTFREINFLHFYYLFVHISVLTCILLASAHIFYSLFSLNGCSLSETSWTSLFSALKSNPTHLTELDLSRTNLEGSGVKELCGFLQTEGCRLETLSLSKISCDYLASTLKSNPTRLTELDLRHNNLKDSDVQQLKRFVKTVK
;
A
#
# COMPACT_ATOMS: atom_id res chain seq x y z
N ARG A 1 -34.88 65.52 26.47
CA ARG A 1 -33.66 65.77 25.63
C ARG A 1 -32.59 64.80 26.12
N TYR A 2 -31.88 64.15 25.19
CA TYR A 2 -31.06 62.91 25.28
C TYR A 2 -31.88 61.61 25.14
N THR A 3 -32.43 61.32 23.95
CA THR A 3 -31.84 60.67 22.75
C THR A 3 -31.46 59.20 22.96
N ASP A 4 -32.36 58.35 22.46
CA ASP A 4 -32.10 57.03 21.91
C ASP A 4 -30.79 56.97 21.11
N GLN A 5 -29.83 56.19 21.60
CA GLN A 5 -28.86 55.51 20.75
C GLN A 5 -29.22 54.03 20.77
N GLN A 6 -30.17 53.63 19.92
CA GLN A 6 -30.25 52.25 19.47
C GLN A 6 -28.94 51.95 18.73
N LEU A 7 -28.08 51.14 19.36
CA LEU A 7 -26.91 50.52 18.74
C LEU A 7 -27.38 49.66 17.55
N PRO A 8 -27.24 50.10 16.29
CA PRO A 8 -27.76 49.37 15.12
C PRO A 8 -27.04 48.02 14.93
N GLY A 9 -25.85 47.87 15.51
CA GLY A 9 -25.04 46.65 15.42
C GLY A 9 -25.59 45.46 16.19
N LEU A 10 -26.26 45.66 17.33
CA LEU A 10 -26.74 44.54 18.16
C LEU A 10 -27.99 43.88 17.60
N ASP A 11 -28.92 44.65 17.04
CA ASP A 11 -30.13 44.12 16.39
C ASP A 11 -29.79 43.48 15.03
N TRP A 12 -28.78 44.01 14.32
CA TRP A 12 -28.23 43.40 13.11
C TRP A 12 -27.51 42.06 13.39
N MET A 13 -26.68 42.00 14.44
CA MET A 13 -26.04 40.75 14.90
C MET A 13 -27.05 39.72 15.38
N LEU A 14 -28.04 40.12 16.18
CA LEU A 14 -29.10 39.23 16.66
C LEU A 14 -29.97 38.70 15.51
N LYS A 15 -30.23 39.50 14.47
CA LYS A 15 -30.91 39.05 13.24
C LYS A 15 -30.04 38.11 12.40
N HIS A 16 -28.73 38.33 12.30
CA HIS A 16 -27.81 37.44 11.58
C HIS A 16 -27.67 36.09 12.29
N VAL A 17 -27.37 36.09 13.59
CA VAL A 17 -27.24 34.86 14.40
C VAL A 17 -28.56 34.07 14.44
N LYS A 18 -29.73 34.73 14.44
CA LYS A 18 -31.05 34.07 14.34
C LYS A 18 -31.33 33.45 12.97
N ARG A 19 -30.73 33.95 11.88
CA ARG A 19 -30.89 33.41 10.52
C ARG A 19 -29.90 32.30 10.20
N GLU A 20 -28.70 32.33 10.79
CA GLU A 20 -27.63 31.37 10.52
C GLU A 20 -27.87 29.99 11.16
N ARG A 21 -28.34 29.93 12.42
CA ARG A 21 -28.63 28.66 13.11
C ARG A 21 -29.61 27.78 12.32
N PRO A 22 -30.80 28.26 11.89
CA PRO A 22 -31.74 27.46 11.08
C PRO A 22 -31.12 26.90 9.80
N ARG A 23 -30.24 27.67 9.14
CA ARG A 23 -29.62 27.27 7.86
C ARG A 23 -28.54 26.20 8.04
N LYS A 24 -27.78 26.26 9.14
CA LYS A 24 -26.88 25.18 9.56
C LYS A 24 -27.68 23.88 9.78
N PHE A 25 -28.85 23.96 10.42
CA PHE A 25 -29.75 22.81 10.57
C PHE A 25 -30.32 22.31 9.22
N ASP A 26 -30.73 23.21 8.32
CA ASP A 26 -31.24 22.84 6.99
C ASP A 26 -30.19 22.12 6.13
N LEU A 27 -28.94 22.63 6.11
CA LEU A 27 -27.84 22.02 5.37
C LEU A 27 -27.51 20.63 5.95
N LYS A 28 -27.40 20.52 7.29
CA LYS A 28 -27.19 19.24 7.96
C LYS A 28 -28.30 18.25 7.64
N GLY A 29 -29.56 18.67 7.68
CA GLY A 29 -30.70 17.83 7.29
C GLY A 29 -30.61 17.35 5.84
N SER A 30 -30.24 18.23 4.91
CA SER A 30 -30.05 17.86 3.50
C SER A 30 -28.90 16.88 3.28
N LEU A 31 -27.76 17.08 3.96
CA LEU A 31 -26.59 16.21 3.85
C LEU A 31 -26.81 14.86 4.53
N LYS A 32 -27.49 14.85 5.69
CA LYS A 32 -27.95 13.62 6.33
C LYS A 32 -28.81 12.82 5.37
N MET A 33 -29.84 13.43 4.75
CA MET A 33 -30.67 12.74 3.77
C MET A 33 -29.90 12.25 2.54
N LYS A 34 -28.85 12.97 2.11
CA LYS A 34 -28.00 12.60 0.97
C LYS A 34 -27.12 11.38 1.28
N PHE A 35 -26.52 11.30 2.47
CA PHE A 35 -25.50 10.30 2.80
C PHE A 35 -25.95 9.21 3.78
N GLN A 36 -27.13 9.32 4.39
CA GLN A 36 -27.66 8.31 5.31
C GLN A 36 -27.95 6.98 4.62
N SER A 37 -28.37 7.02 3.35
CA SER A 37 -28.58 5.79 2.57
C SER A 37 -27.44 5.58 1.59
N LEU A 38 -26.83 4.40 1.64
CA LEU A 38 -25.92 3.95 0.59
C LEU A 38 -26.74 3.25 -0.51
N SER A 39 -26.54 3.67 -1.75
CA SER A 39 -26.94 2.89 -2.92
C SER A 39 -25.67 2.33 -3.54
N GLU A 40 -25.47 1.02 -3.43
CA GLU A 40 -24.35 0.31 -4.04
C GLU A 40 -24.60 0.12 -5.55
N GLY A 41 -24.90 1.21 -6.27
CA GLY A 41 -25.42 1.23 -7.65
C GLY A 41 -26.30 2.48 -7.90
N VAL A 42 -26.97 2.59 -9.05
CA VAL A 42 -27.99 3.64 -9.25
C VAL A 42 -29.25 3.27 -8.46
N ALA A 43 -29.59 4.09 -7.47
CA ALA A 43 -30.72 3.91 -6.56
C ALA A 43 -32.06 3.59 -7.28
N GLU A 44 -32.52 2.35 -7.18
CA GLU A 44 -33.93 2.00 -7.37
C GLU A 44 -34.72 2.31 -6.07
N HIS A 45 -36.00 2.68 -6.21
CA HIS A 45 -36.90 2.89 -5.07
C HIS A 45 -37.11 1.56 -4.32
N GLY A 46 -36.46 1.38 -3.17
CA GLY A 46 -36.79 0.29 -2.23
C GLY A 46 -35.62 -0.28 -1.40
N ASN A 47 -34.41 -0.34 -1.97
CA ASN A 47 -33.22 -0.91 -1.30
C ASN A 47 -32.26 0.19 -0.83
N LYS A 48 -32.65 0.93 0.21
CA LYS A 48 -31.76 1.91 0.86
C LYS A 48 -31.19 1.27 2.12
N THR A 49 -29.92 0.88 2.07
CA THR A 49 -29.21 0.40 3.26
C THR A 49 -28.67 1.59 4.04
N ASP A 50 -28.92 1.64 5.34
CA ASP A 50 -28.38 2.68 6.22
C ASP A 50 -26.85 2.55 6.27
N LEU A 51 -26.15 3.62 5.86
CA LEU A 51 -24.69 3.64 5.83
C LEU A 51 -24.11 3.32 7.20
N ASN A 52 -24.73 3.76 8.29
CA ASN A 52 -24.25 3.47 9.65
C ASN A 52 -24.31 1.96 9.99
N GLN A 53 -25.16 1.19 9.32
CA GLN A 53 -25.28 -0.25 9.53
C GLN A 53 -24.23 -1.03 8.72
N VAL A 54 -23.91 -0.61 7.51
CA VAL A 54 -22.94 -1.35 6.67
C VAL A 54 -21.51 -0.83 6.75
N TYR A 55 -21.32 0.40 7.23
CA TYR A 55 -19.99 0.99 7.29
C TYR A 55 -19.06 0.20 8.21
N THR A 56 -17.91 -0.18 7.66
CA THR A 56 -16.79 -0.79 8.35
C THR A 56 -15.66 0.23 8.37
N GLU A 57 -15.03 0.42 9.52
CA GLU A 57 -13.99 1.45 9.68
C GLU A 57 -12.83 1.16 8.72
N LEU A 58 -12.32 2.20 8.07
CA LEU A 58 -11.19 2.07 7.14
C LEU A 58 -9.89 2.29 7.90
N HIS A 59 -8.85 1.51 7.57
CA HIS A 59 -7.51 1.77 8.09
C HIS A 59 -6.88 2.94 7.34
N ILE A 60 -6.57 4.02 8.05
CA ILE A 60 -6.02 5.27 7.51
C ILE A 60 -4.70 5.55 8.22
N THR A 61 -3.70 5.95 7.44
CA THR A 61 -2.37 6.22 7.94
C THR A 61 -1.83 7.55 7.42
N GLU A 62 -0.81 8.08 8.09
CA GLU A 62 -0.05 9.25 7.60
C GLU A 62 0.80 8.87 6.38
N GLY A 63 0.75 9.68 5.32
CA GLY A 63 1.41 9.40 4.05
C GLY A 63 2.89 9.75 4.04
N LEU A 64 3.76 8.78 3.74
CA LEU A 64 5.23 8.90 3.81
C LEU A 64 5.89 9.80 2.75
N THR A 65 5.25 10.06 1.60
CA THR A 65 5.90 10.76 0.47
C THR A 65 4.93 11.67 -0.27
N ARG A 66 5.36 12.93 -0.51
CA ARG A 66 4.70 13.86 -1.45
C ARG A 66 4.92 13.48 -2.93
N GLU A 67 5.61 12.37 -3.21
CA GLU A 67 5.96 11.91 -4.55
C GLU A 67 4.92 10.95 -5.13
N VAL A 68 4.69 11.08 -6.44
CA VAL A 68 3.74 10.29 -7.21
C VAL A 68 4.23 8.86 -7.34
N ASN A 69 3.62 7.92 -6.61
CA ASN A 69 3.74 6.52 -6.99
C ASN A 69 2.82 6.26 -8.20
N GLN A 70 3.42 5.90 -9.35
CA GLN A 70 2.70 5.64 -10.59
C GLN A 70 2.33 4.16 -10.76
N GLU A 71 2.57 3.29 -9.78
CA GLU A 71 2.25 1.86 -9.86
C GLU A 71 0.74 1.59 -10.00
N HIS A 72 0.36 0.51 -10.70
CA HIS A 72 -1.05 0.11 -10.89
C HIS A 72 -1.68 -0.39 -9.58
N GLU A 73 -3.00 -0.21 -9.48
CA GLU A 73 -3.81 -0.35 -8.26
C GLU A 73 -3.71 -1.75 -7.64
N VAL A 74 -3.70 -2.81 -8.45
CA VAL A 74 -3.60 -4.19 -7.94
C VAL A 74 -2.23 -4.45 -7.30
N ARG A 75 -1.18 -3.84 -7.85
CA ARG A 75 0.17 -3.95 -7.28
C ARG A 75 0.30 -3.17 -5.99
N HIS A 76 -0.37 -2.03 -5.90
CA HIS A 76 -0.48 -1.33 -4.63
C HIS A 76 -1.12 -2.23 -3.58
N ILE A 77 -2.20 -2.98 -3.86
CA ILE A 77 -2.76 -3.94 -2.87
C ILE A 77 -1.73 -5.02 -2.50
N GLU A 78 -1.09 -5.62 -3.51
CA GLU A 78 -0.13 -6.73 -3.34
C GLU A 78 1.19 -6.27 -2.67
N THR A 79 1.48 -4.96 -2.65
CA THR A 79 2.74 -4.36 -2.17
C THR A 79 2.55 -3.38 -1.00
N ALA A 80 1.32 -2.91 -0.71
CA ALA A 80 1.00 -1.91 0.31
C ALA A 80 0.92 -2.52 1.71
N SER A 81 1.98 -3.21 2.08
CA SER A 81 2.44 -3.26 3.46
C SER A 81 3.62 -2.32 3.58
N ARG A 82 3.37 -1.01 3.50
CA ARG A 82 4.41 0.02 3.65
C ARG A 82 4.31 0.59 5.07
N LYS A 83 5.27 0.18 5.91
CA LYS A 83 5.67 0.69 7.23
C LYS A 83 4.58 0.81 8.30
N GLN A 84 4.96 0.65 9.58
CA GLN A 84 4.16 1.17 10.68
C GLN A 84 4.03 2.69 10.51
N GLU A 85 2.83 3.11 10.17
CA GLU A 85 2.44 4.51 10.08
C GLU A 85 1.45 4.78 11.21
N THR A 86 1.53 5.97 11.79
CA THR A 86 0.58 6.49 12.77
C THR A 86 -0.83 6.33 12.21
N THR A 87 -1.62 5.46 12.85
CA THR A 87 -3.01 5.24 12.43
C THR A 87 -3.82 6.47 12.82
N ILE A 88 -4.49 7.07 11.84
CA ILE A 88 -5.30 8.27 12.02
C ILE A 88 -6.76 7.85 12.07
N ARG A 89 -7.46 8.22 13.15
CA ARG A 89 -8.92 8.07 13.19
C ARG A 89 -9.57 9.09 12.27
N ARG A 90 -10.66 8.73 11.60
CA ARG A 90 -11.39 9.63 10.68
C ARG A 90 -11.76 10.98 11.31
N GLU A 91 -12.14 10.99 12.59
CA GLU A 91 -12.52 12.20 13.34
C GLU A 91 -11.33 13.10 13.68
N ASP A 92 -10.12 12.55 13.62
CA ASP A 92 -8.86 13.20 13.99
C ASP A 92 -8.07 13.68 12.76
N ILE A 93 -8.65 13.61 11.55
CA ILE A 93 -7.95 13.91 10.30
C ILE A 93 -7.46 15.36 10.14
N PHE A 94 -7.92 16.29 10.98
CA PHE A 94 -7.40 17.67 11.02
C PHE A 94 -6.68 17.98 12.33
N LYS A 95 -6.43 16.97 13.18
CA LYS A 95 -5.65 17.15 14.40
C LYS A 95 -4.17 17.10 14.06
N VAL A 96 -3.43 18.03 14.67
CA VAL A 96 -1.98 18.13 14.48
C VAL A 96 -1.29 16.88 15.05
N PRO A 97 -0.43 16.20 14.27
CA PRO A 97 0.32 15.05 14.74
C PRO A 97 1.24 15.39 15.93
N PRO A 98 1.55 14.42 16.80
CA PRO A 98 2.49 14.64 17.89
C PRO A 98 3.86 15.09 17.36
N GLY A 99 4.33 16.27 17.77
CA GLY A 99 5.65 16.81 17.38
C GLY A 99 5.64 17.85 16.26
N SER A 100 4.47 18.22 15.71
CA SER A 100 4.31 19.38 14.82
C SER A 100 3.55 20.50 15.53
N ASP A 101 3.99 21.74 15.35
CA ASP A 101 3.28 22.94 15.85
C ASP A 101 2.49 23.66 14.74
N GLN A 102 2.57 23.18 13.49
CA GLN A 102 1.91 23.84 12.36
C GLN A 102 0.44 23.40 12.23
N PRO A 103 -0.51 24.35 12.12
CA PRO A 103 -1.91 24.02 11.92
C PRO A 103 -2.14 23.40 10.54
N ILE A 104 -2.97 22.35 10.49
CA ILE A 104 -3.32 21.67 9.24
C ILE A 104 -4.52 22.37 8.60
N ARG A 105 -4.33 22.94 7.41
CA ARG A 105 -5.41 23.52 6.60
C ARG A 105 -5.85 22.58 5.48
N THR A 106 -4.90 22.02 4.74
CA THR A 106 -5.14 21.17 3.58
C THR A 106 -4.69 19.73 3.83
N VAL A 107 -5.64 18.81 3.78
CA VAL A 107 -5.41 17.36 3.85
C VAL A 107 -5.61 16.75 2.47
N MET A 108 -4.63 15.99 1.99
CA MET A 108 -4.76 15.15 0.80
C MET A 108 -4.79 13.68 1.19
N THR A 109 -5.93 13.02 0.96
CA THR A 109 -6.09 11.59 1.19
C THR A 109 -5.94 10.80 -0.10
N MET A 110 -4.92 9.96 -0.14
CA MET A 110 -4.61 9.08 -1.26
C MET A 110 -5.10 7.65 -1.01
N GLY A 111 -5.20 6.89 -2.09
CA GLY A 111 -5.48 5.45 -2.04
C GLY A 111 -5.91 4.91 -3.40
N VAL A 112 -5.83 3.60 -3.59
CA VAL A 112 -6.21 2.94 -4.85
C VAL A 112 -7.70 3.10 -5.16
N ALA A 113 -8.14 2.79 -6.38
CA ALA A 113 -9.57 2.83 -6.68
C ALA A 113 -10.34 1.83 -5.81
N GLY A 114 -11.60 2.13 -5.52
CA GLY A 114 -12.45 1.26 -4.72
C GLY A 114 -12.12 1.17 -3.23
N ILE A 115 -11.00 1.75 -2.77
CA ILE A 115 -10.49 1.59 -1.39
C ILE A 115 -11.36 2.25 -0.31
N GLY A 116 -12.35 3.05 -0.72
CA GLY A 116 -13.30 3.68 0.21
C GLY A 116 -13.08 5.17 0.47
N LYS A 117 -12.23 5.88 -0.30
CA LYS A 117 -12.01 7.33 -0.15
C LYS A 117 -13.32 8.15 -0.16
N THR A 118 -14.19 7.92 -1.14
CA THR A 118 -15.51 8.58 -1.20
C THR A 118 -16.42 8.18 -0.05
N LEU A 119 -16.40 6.90 0.37
CA LEU A 119 -17.19 6.45 1.51
C LEU A 119 -16.72 7.08 2.83
N LEU A 120 -15.41 7.29 2.98
CA LEU A 120 -14.80 7.95 4.13
C LEU A 120 -15.31 9.40 4.27
N THR A 121 -15.26 10.18 3.18
CA THR A 121 -15.72 11.58 3.21
C THR A 121 -17.23 11.69 3.41
N GLN A 122 -18.01 10.77 2.83
CA GLN A 122 -19.46 10.67 3.04
C GLN A 122 -19.79 10.34 4.50
N LYS A 123 -19.10 9.35 5.09
CA LYS A 123 -19.30 8.95 6.50
C LYS A 123 -18.94 10.08 7.46
N PHE A 124 -17.81 10.75 7.23
CA PHE A 124 -17.41 11.93 8.00
C PHE A 124 -18.48 13.03 7.96
N THR A 125 -19.00 13.32 6.76
CA THR A 125 -20.03 14.34 6.59
C THR A 125 -21.34 13.93 7.27
N LEU A 126 -21.71 12.64 7.22
CA LEU A 126 -22.89 12.10 7.89
C LEU A 126 -22.77 12.22 9.41
N ASP A 127 -21.64 11.84 10.01
CA ASP A 127 -21.43 11.95 11.46
C ASP A 127 -21.48 13.40 11.95
N TRP A 128 -20.93 14.34 11.18
CA TRP A 128 -21.06 15.78 11.47
C TRP A 128 -22.51 16.26 11.36
N ALA A 129 -23.24 15.81 10.33
CA ALA A 129 -24.65 16.18 10.12
C ALA A 129 -25.57 15.62 11.21
N GLU A 130 -25.25 14.44 11.75
CA GLU A 130 -25.93 13.81 12.88
C GLU A 130 -25.55 14.38 14.25
N GLY A 131 -24.53 15.23 14.30
CA GLY A 131 -24.09 15.87 15.55
C GLY A 131 -23.11 15.04 16.39
N LYS A 132 -22.52 13.98 15.82
CA LYS A 132 -21.65 13.04 16.55
C LYS A 132 -20.22 13.57 16.74
N THR A 133 -19.58 14.05 15.67
CA THR A 133 -18.16 14.48 15.66
C THR A 133 -17.96 15.81 14.93
N ASN A 134 -16.78 16.43 15.10
CA ASN A 134 -16.31 17.61 14.36
C ASN A 134 -17.26 18.83 14.35
N GLN A 135 -17.98 19.04 15.46
CA GLN A 135 -18.97 20.13 15.61
C GLN A 135 -18.35 21.53 15.72
N ASN A 136 -17.02 21.60 15.82
CA ASN A 136 -16.23 22.82 15.69
C ASN A 136 -16.27 23.41 14.26
N ILE A 137 -16.71 22.64 13.27
CA ILE A 137 -16.91 23.10 11.89
C ILE A 137 -18.35 23.58 11.70
N ASP A 138 -18.51 24.79 11.15
CA ASP A 138 -19.81 25.41 10.92
C ASP A 138 -20.50 24.92 9.65
N PHE A 139 -19.75 24.77 8.57
CA PHE A 139 -20.27 24.32 7.28
C PHE A 139 -19.32 23.29 6.65
N ILE A 140 -19.88 22.19 6.16
CA ILE A 140 -19.18 21.22 5.30
C ILE A 140 -19.81 21.28 3.92
N PHE A 141 -18.99 21.54 2.90
CA PHE A 141 -19.38 21.57 1.49
C PHE A 141 -18.65 20.49 0.71
N PRO A 142 -19.27 19.30 0.54
CA PRO A 142 -18.69 18.22 -0.24
C PRO A 142 -18.97 18.39 -1.74
N PHE A 143 -17.92 18.61 -2.52
CA PHE A 143 -17.91 18.65 -3.97
C PHE A 143 -17.19 17.43 -4.53
N THR A 144 -17.69 16.87 -5.63
CA THR A 144 -16.91 15.94 -6.46
C THR A 144 -16.28 16.68 -7.63
N PHE A 145 -15.08 16.30 -8.07
CA PHE A 145 -14.51 16.89 -9.30
C PHE A 145 -15.35 16.58 -10.54
N LYS A 146 -16.12 15.48 -10.53
CA LYS A 146 -17.16 15.21 -11.53
C LYS A 146 -18.21 16.32 -11.60
N GLU A 147 -18.75 16.74 -10.45
CA GLU A 147 -19.70 17.85 -10.36
C GLU A 147 -19.08 19.16 -10.86
N LEU A 148 -17.82 19.44 -10.48
CA LEU A 148 -17.12 20.67 -10.88
C LEU A 148 -16.83 20.72 -12.39
N ASN A 149 -16.53 19.57 -13.01
CA ASN A 149 -16.30 19.48 -14.46
C ASN A 149 -17.51 19.96 -15.28
N LEU A 150 -18.74 19.89 -14.74
CA LEU A 150 -19.97 20.35 -15.40
C LEU A 150 -20.05 21.89 -15.49
N LEU A 151 -19.24 22.59 -14.71
CA LEU A 151 -19.19 24.05 -14.66
C LEU A 151 -17.89 24.61 -15.26
N LYS A 152 -17.04 23.76 -15.85
CA LYS A 152 -15.73 24.15 -16.42
C LYS A 152 -15.78 25.35 -17.37
N GLU A 153 -16.82 25.46 -18.19
CA GLU A 153 -16.96 26.55 -19.18
C GLU A 153 -17.70 27.79 -18.63
N LYS A 154 -18.14 27.77 -17.38
CA LYS A 154 -18.86 28.89 -16.75
C LYS A 154 -17.92 29.74 -15.91
N LYS A 155 -18.25 31.03 -15.84
CA LYS A 155 -17.71 31.92 -14.82
C LYS A 155 -18.73 32.05 -13.70
N VAL A 156 -18.31 31.79 -12.47
CA VAL A 156 -19.11 31.87 -11.25
C VAL A 156 -18.23 32.40 -10.12
N SER A 157 -18.81 33.02 -9.10
CA SER A 157 -18.08 33.32 -7.85
C SER A 157 -18.08 32.11 -6.91
N LEU A 158 -17.29 32.16 -5.83
CA LEU A 158 -17.29 31.09 -4.82
C LEU A 158 -18.66 30.93 -4.16
N VAL A 159 -19.30 32.06 -3.83
CA VAL A 159 -20.65 32.09 -3.24
C VAL A 159 -21.68 31.51 -4.20
N GLU A 160 -21.63 31.88 -5.47
CA GLU A 160 -22.50 31.32 -6.51
C GLU A 160 -22.28 29.82 -6.72
N LEU A 161 -21.03 29.37 -6.69
CA LEU A 161 -20.67 27.96 -6.77
C LEU A 161 -21.32 27.18 -5.62
N ILE A 162 -21.17 27.63 -4.38
CA ILE A 162 -21.80 27.01 -3.21
C ILE A 162 -23.32 26.98 -3.37
N HIS A 163 -23.94 28.09 -3.76
CA HIS A 163 -25.39 28.20 -3.93
C HIS A 163 -25.94 27.33 -5.06
N SER A 164 -25.13 27.02 -6.06
CA SER A 164 -25.52 26.15 -7.18
C SER A 164 -25.70 24.69 -6.76
N PHE A 165 -24.92 24.21 -5.79
CA PHE A 165 -25.00 22.84 -5.27
C PHE A 165 -25.75 22.73 -3.93
N PHE A 166 -25.67 23.77 -3.10
CA PHE A 166 -26.23 23.80 -1.74
C PHE A 166 -27.29 24.89 -1.60
N THR A 167 -28.43 24.68 -2.25
CA THR A 167 -29.53 25.67 -2.32
C THR A 167 -30.04 26.16 -0.97
N LYS A 168 -29.86 25.37 0.10
CA LYS A 168 -30.22 25.74 1.48
C LYS A 168 -29.34 26.84 2.08
N THR A 169 -28.24 27.21 1.44
CA THR A 169 -27.32 28.26 1.91
C THR A 169 -27.48 29.60 1.18
N LYS A 170 -28.41 29.71 0.21
CA LYS A 170 -28.58 30.87 -0.69
C LYS A 170 -28.73 32.27 -0.07
N GLU A 171 -29.02 32.35 1.23
CA GLU A 171 -29.18 33.62 1.96
C GLU A 171 -27.90 34.05 2.68
N ILE A 172 -26.83 33.26 2.61
CA ILE A 172 -25.50 33.57 3.16
C ILE A 172 -24.66 34.17 2.03
N PHE A 173 -24.23 35.42 2.20
CA PHE A 173 -23.48 36.14 1.17
C PHE A 173 -21.96 36.19 1.45
N SER A 174 -21.53 35.83 2.66
CA SER A 174 -20.12 35.72 3.04
C SER A 174 -19.90 34.53 3.95
N PHE A 175 -18.77 33.86 3.77
CA PHE A 175 -18.36 32.69 4.55
C PHE A 175 -17.12 32.96 5.43
N GLU A 176 -16.59 34.18 5.43
CA GLU A 176 -15.31 34.53 6.07
C GLU A 176 -15.31 34.38 7.59
N THR A 177 -16.46 34.56 8.23
CA THR A 177 -16.63 34.49 9.68
C THR A 177 -16.88 33.08 10.22
N PHE A 178 -17.00 32.08 9.34
CA PHE A 178 -17.35 30.71 9.71
C PHE A 178 -16.16 29.76 9.56
N GLN A 179 -16.13 28.73 10.40
CA GLN A 179 -15.21 27.62 10.16
C GLN A 179 -15.79 26.72 9.06
N VAL A 180 -15.31 26.88 7.83
CA VAL A 180 -15.78 26.12 6.66
C VAL A 180 -14.80 25.00 6.31
N LEU A 181 -15.34 23.83 5.97
CA LEU A 181 -14.60 22.72 5.38
C LEU A 181 -15.12 22.46 3.95
N PHE A 182 -14.24 22.54 2.96
CA PHE A 182 -14.50 22.02 1.63
C PHE A 182 -13.92 20.62 1.49
N ILE A 183 -14.74 19.69 1.03
CA ILE A 183 -14.28 18.35 0.65
C ILE A 183 -14.30 18.29 -0.88
N PHE A 184 -13.17 18.02 -1.51
CA PHE A 184 -13.04 17.83 -2.95
C PHE A 184 -12.71 16.37 -3.25
N ASP A 185 -13.74 15.60 -3.61
CA ASP A 185 -13.61 14.16 -3.85
C ASP A 185 -13.25 13.86 -5.32
N GLY A 186 -12.23 13.03 -5.52
CA GLY A 186 -11.86 12.46 -6.83
C GLY A 186 -11.06 13.37 -7.76
N LEU A 187 -9.95 13.96 -7.30
CA LEU A 187 -9.06 14.81 -8.13
C LEU A 187 -8.56 14.10 -9.39
N ASP A 188 -8.40 12.78 -9.36
CA ASP A 188 -8.04 11.94 -10.51
C ASP A 188 -9.10 11.92 -11.62
N GLU A 189 -10.30 12.44 -11.34
CA GLU A 189 -11.41 12.60 -12.28
C GLU A 189 -11.56 14.06 -12.77
N SER A 190 -10.66 14.95 -12.34
CA SER A 190 -10.66 16.37 -12.75
C SER A 190 -10.31 16.53 -14.23
N ARG A 191 -11.07 17.40 -14.90
CA ARG A 191 -10.77 17.91 -16.25
C ARG A 191 -10.49 19.42 -16.21
N LEU A 192 -10.37 19.99 -15.03
CA LEU A 192 -10.02 21.40 -14.82
C LEU A 192 -8.51 21.57 -15.07
N GLY A 193 -8.13 22.62 -15.80
CA GLY A 193 -6.72 22.96 -15.99
C GLY A 193 -6.21 23.70 -14.76
N LEU A 194 -5.97 22.97 -13.66
CA LEU A 194 -5.53 23.54 -12.38
C LEU A 194 -4.10 24.12 -12.49
N ASP A 195 -3.98 25.33 -13.03
CA ASP A 195 -2.70 26.01 -13.20
C ASP A 195 -2.36 26.86 -11.97
N PHE A 196 -1.51 26.33 -11.10
CA PHE A 196 -1.11 27.00 -9.87
C PHE A 196 -0.13 28.18 -10.10
N ASN A 197 0.50 28.25 -11.28
CA ASN A 197 1.54 29.22 -11.59
C ASN A 197 0.99 30.45 -12.31
N ASN A 198 0.12 30.23 -13.30
CA ASN A 198 -0.36 31.30 -14.17
C ASN A 198 -1.76 31.81 -13.83
N ASN A 199 -2.55 31.08 -13.02
CA ASN A 199 -3.89 31.54 -12.68
C ASN A 199 -3.86 32.87 -11.89
N PRO A 200 -4.77 33.82 -12.22
CA PRO A 200 -4.84 35.09 -11.53
C PRO A 200 -5.15 34.89 -10.05
N ILE A 201 -4.58 35.75 -9.20
CA ILE A 201 -4.81 35.72 -7.76
C ILE A 201 -6.21 36.27 -7.48
N LEU A 202 -7.03 35.48 -6.81
CA LEU A 202 -8.38 35.83 -6.42
C LEU A 202 -8.51 35.81 -4.89
N THR A 203 -8.96 36.90 -4.31
CA THR A 203 -9.16 37.03 -2.85
C THR A 203 -10.61 37.30 -2.46
N ASP A 204 -11.41 37.89 -3.37
CA ASP A 204 -12.83 38.19 -3.13
C ASP A 204 -13.71 36.97 -3.48
N VAL A 205 -14.52 36.52 -2.52
CA VAL A 205 -15.44 35.37 -2.67
C VAL A 205 -16.63 35.66 -3.59
N THR A 206 -16.89 36.93 -3.90
CA THR A 206 -17.99 37.39 -4.76
C THR A 206 -17.58 37.64 -6.20
N GLU A 207 -16.29 37.73 -6.49
CA GLU A 207 -15.78 37.93 -7.85
C GLU A 207 -15.94 36.66 -8.70
N SER A 208 -16.54 36.81 -9.88
CA SER A 208 -16.80 35.68 -10.79
C SER A 208 -15.56 35.33 -11.62
N SER A 209 -15.14 34.06 -11.56
CA SER A 209 -14.03 33.52 -12.34
C SER A 209 -14.32 32.10 -12.83
N SER A 210 -13.42 31.49 -13.59
CA SER A 210 -13.56 30.08 -13.97
C SER A 210 -13.35 29.17 -12.75
N VAL A 211 -13.96 27.98 -12.79
CA VAL A 211 -13.93 27.04 -11.66
C VAL A 211 -12.50 26.58 -11.33
N ASP A 212 -11.63 26.44 -12.32
CA ASP A 212 -10.23 26.10 -12.10
C ASP A 212 -9.49 27.21 -11.32
N VAL A 213 -9.76 28.49 -11.62
CA VAL A 213 -9.18 29.64 -10.90
C VAL A 213 -9.69 29.70 -9.47
N LEU A 214 -10.99 29.45 -9.23
CA LEU A 214 -11.56 29.39 -7.88
C LEU A 214 -10.90 28.29 -7.05
N VAL A 215 -10.83 27.07 -7.58
CA VAL A 215 -10.29 25.89 -6.87
C VAL A 215 -8.79 26.06 -6.60
N THR A 216 -8.02 26.54 -7.57
CA THR A 216 -6.58 26.79 -7.38
C THR A 216 -6.33 27.87 -6.31
N ASN A 217 -7.09 28.97 -6.30
CA ASN A 217 -6.94 30.01 -5.28
C ASN A 217 -7.41 29.58 -3.88
N LEU A 218 -8.44 28.72 -3.78
CA LEU A 218 -8.81 28.07 -2.51
C LEU A 218 -7.65 27.21 -2.00
N ILE A 219 -7.08 26.35 -2.85
CA ILE A 219 -5.98 25.46 -2.47
C ILE A 219 -4.74 26.25 -2.05
N ARG A 220 -4.38 27.32 -2.78
CA ARG A 220 -3.28 28.24 -2.43
C ARG A 220 -3.52 29.08 -1.17
N GLY A 221 -4.72 29.02 -0.58
CA GLY A 221 -5.10 29.83 0.57
C GLY A 221 -5.21 31.33 0.27
N LYS A 222 -5.42 31.71 -1.00
CA LYS A 222 -5.65 33.11 -1.42
C LYS A 222 -7.14 33.47 -1.36
N LEU A 223 -8.00 32.52 -1.67
CA LEU A 223 -9.45 32.64 -1.55
C LEU A 223 -9.91 31.91 -0.29
N LEU A 224 -10.69 32.57 0.55
CA LEU A 224 -11.18 32.09 1.86
C LEU A 224 -10.08 31.36 2.70
N PRO A 225 -9.05 32.09 3.19
CA PRO A 225 -7.88 31.49 3.84
C PRO A 225 -8.19 30.67 5.09
N SER A 226 -9.25 31.02 5.82
CA SER A 226 -9.71 30.34 7.04
C SER A 226 -10.33 28.96 6.80
N ALA A 227 -10.67 28.62 5.55
CA ALA A 227 -11.32 27.35 5.22
C ALA A 227 -10.34 26.17 5.28
N LEU A 228 -10.81 25.06 5.83
CA LEU A 228 -10.16 23.75 5.76
C LEU A 228 -10.47 23.10 4.42
N LEU A 229 -9.52 22.33 3.89
CA LEU A 229 -9.64 21.60 2.64
C LEU A 229 -9.32 20.12 2.86
N TRP A 230 -10.20 19.25 2.37
CA TRP A 230 -9.95 17.81 2.30
C TRP A 230 -10.08 17.34 0.86
N ILE A 231 -8.99 16.89 0.26
CA ILE A 231 -8.92 16.47 -1.14
C ILE A 231 -8.68 14.96 -1.18
N THR A 232 -9.48 14.21 -1.94
CA THR A 232 -9.22 12.79 -2.18
C THR A 232 -8.72 12.55 -3.59
N THR A 233 -7.77 11.63 -3.75
CA THR A 233 -7.20 11.33 -5.06
C THR A 233 -6.60 9.92 -5.13
N ARG A 234 -6.34 9.43 -6.34
CA ARG A 234 -5.41 8.32 -6.56
C ARG A 234 -3.96 8.83 -6.54
N PRO A 235 -2.99 8.04 -6.08
CA PRO A 235 -1.57 8.46 -6.03
C PRO A 235 -1.07 9.04 -7.36
N ALA A 236 -1.44 8.43 -8.49
CA ALA A 236 -1.04 8.86 -9.83
C ALA A 236 -1.48 10.28 -10.22
N ALA A 237 -2.50 10.85 -9.55
CA ALA A 237 -3.02 12.18 -9.81
C ALA A 237 -2.66 13.21 -8.73
N ALA A 238 -1.90 12.81 -7.70
CA ALA A 238 -1.52 13.68 -6.59
C ALA A 238 -0.67 14.88 -7.04
N ASN A 239 0.17 14.71 -8.07
CA ASN A 239 0.98 15.79 -8.67
C ASN A 239 0.20 16.88 -9.38
N GLN A 240 -1.11 16.75 -9.56
CA GLN A 240 -1.91 17.86 -10.07
C GLN A 240 -1.91 19.05 -9.10
N ILE A 241 -1.60 18.81 -7.82
CA ILE A 241 -1.48 19.85 -6.80
C ILE A 241 -0.02 19.92 -6.32
N PRO A 242 0.58 21.12 -6.25
CA PRO A 242 1.93 21.27 -5.73
C PRO A 242 2.07 20.83 -4.26
N ALA A 243 3.19 20.21 -3.94
CA ALA A 243 3.53 19.68 -2.62
C ALA A 243 3.44 20.73 -1.50
N GLU A 244 3.78 21.98 -1.80
CA GLU A 244 3.74 23.13 -0.91
C GLU A 244 2.33 23.60 -0.56
N CYS A 245 1.30 23.17 -1.31
CA CYS A 245 -0.09 23.50 -1.04
C CYS A 245 -0.80 22.48 -0.14
N VAL A 246 -0.10 21.42 0.29
CA VAL A 246 -0.64 20.30 1.07
C VAL A 246 0.10 20.21 2.39
N ASP A 247 -0.63 20.44 3.49
CA ASP A 247 -0.05 20.41 4.84
C ASP A 247 0.11 18.98 5.34
N MET A 248 -0.89 18.13 5.08
CA MET A 248 -0.88 16.73 5.48
C MET A 248 -1.31 15.82 4.34
N VAL A 249 -0.60 14.70 4.19
CA VAL A 249 -0.96 13.62 3.27
C VAL A 249 -1.38 12.42 4.13
N THR A 250 -2.51 11.80 3.80
CA THR A 250 -2.95 10.55 4.43
C THR A 250 -3.17 9.48 3.37
N GLU A 251 -3.07 8.22 3.74
CA GLU A 251 -3.32 7.09 2.84
C GLU A 251 -4.43 6.20 3.42
N VAL A 252 -5.45 5.89 2.61
CA VAL A 252 -6.44 4.85 2.94
C VAL A 252 -5.85 3.52 2.52
N ARG A 253 -5.53 2.67 3.49
CA ARG A 253 -4.94 1.35 3.26
C ARG A 253 -6.00 0.36 2.79
N GLY A 254 -7.19 0.35 3.40
CA GLY A 254 -8.28 -0.59 3.06
C GLY A 254 -8.78 -1.33 4.30
N PHE A 255 -9.23 -2.58 4.12
CA PHE A 255 -9.64 -3.46 5.21
C PHE A 255 -8.49 -4.37 5.67
N THR A 256 -8.20 -4.33 6.97
CA THR A 256 -7.44 -5.35 7.69
C THR A 256 -8.25 -6.65 7.78
N ASP A 257 -7.60 -7.78 8.09
CA ASP A 257 -8.29 -9.07 8.16
C ASP A 257 -9.51 -9.08 9.11
N PRO A 258 -9.44 -8.48 10.32
CA PRO A 258 -10.63 -8.35 11.17
C PRO A 258 -11.74 -7.50 10.53
N GLN A 259 -11.39 -6.42 9.82
CA GLN A 259 -12.35 -5.56 9.13
C GLN A 259 -13.00 -6.27 7.93
N LYS A 260 -12.28 -7.15 7.22
CA LYS A 260 -12.86 -7.98 6.16
C LYS A 260 -14.00 -8.85 6.73
N GLU A 261 -13.75 -9.53 7.84
CA GLU A 261 -14.79 -10.34 8.49
C GLU A 261 -15.96 -9.50 9.01
N GLU A 262 -15.65 -8.36 9.65
CA GLU A 262 -16.65 -7.42 10.13
C GLU A 262 -17.58 -6.97 9.01
N TYR A 263 -17.04 -6.64 7.84
CA TYR A 263 -17.83 -6.26 6.68
C TYR A 263 -18.83 -7.36 6.28
N PHE A 264 -18.39 -8.61 6.13
CA PHE A 264 -19.28 -9.70 5.69
C PHE A 264 -20.33 -10.05 6.75
N ARG A 265 -19.96 -10.06 8.04
CA ARG A 265 -20.93 -10.21 9.14
C ARG A 265 -21.95 -9.07 9.15
N LYS A 266 -21.52 -7.83 8.92
CA LYS A 266 -22.42 -6.67 8.81
C LYS A 266 -23.32 -6.71 7.57
N ARG A 267 -22.86 -7.30 6.46
CA ARG A 267 -23.64 -7.41 5.21
C ARG A 267 -24.69 -8.52 5.27
N PHE A 268 -24.43 -9.57 6.04
CA PHE A 268 -25.30 -10.75 6.20
C PHE A 268 -25.74 -10.94 7.66
N ARG A 269 -26.09 -9.83 8.35
CA ARG A 269 -26.48 -9.83 9.77
C ARG A 269 -27.63 -10.78 10.11
N ASP A 270 -28.53 -10.97 9.16
CA ASP A 270 -29.71 -11.81 9.32
C ASP A 270 -29.42 -13.31 9.09
N ASP A 271 -28.20 -13.67 8.68
CA ASP A 271 -27.79 -15.02 8.31
C ASP A 271 -26.30 -15.28 8.62
N GLU A 272 -26.00 -15.50 9.91
CA GLU A 272 -24.63 -15.71 10.40
C GLU A 272 -23.98 -16.97 9.82
N GLU A 273 -24.77 -17.99 9.48
CA GLU A 273 -24.26 -19.20 8.82
C GLU A 273 -23.76 -18.88 7.41
N LYS A 274 -24.55 -18.15 6.61
CA LYS A 274 -24.11 -17.66 5.30
C LYS A 274 -22.89 -16.76 5.41
N ALA A 275 -22.86 -15.85 6.38
CA ALA A 275 -21.71 -14.98 6.62
C ALA A 275 -20.44 -15.81 6.88
N SER A 276 -20.53 -16.79 7.78
CA SER A 276 -19.43 -17.69 8.14
C SER A 276 -18.94 -18.52 6.96
N ARG A 277 -19.86 -19.06 6.14
CA ARG A 277 -19.51 -19.83 4.93
C ARG A 277 -18.83 -18.97 3.88
N ILE A 278 -19.29 -17.73 3.66
CA ILE A 278 -18.65 -16.77 2.75
C ILE A 278 -17.24 -16.43 3.23
N ILE A 279 -17.08 -16.09 4.52
CA ILE A 279 -15.78 -15.79 5.11
C ILE A 279 -14.83 -16.99 4.96
N SER A 280 -15.29 -18.20 5.27
CA SER A 280 -14.52 -19.44 5.11
C SER A 280 -14.08 -19.67 3.65
N HIS A 281 -14.99 -19.47 2.68
CA HIS A 281 -14.65 -19.59 1.25
C HIS A 281 -13.60 -18.56 0.81
N ILE A 282 -13.74 -17.31 1.25
CA ILE A 282 -12.78 -16.25 0.94
C ILE A 282 -11.42 -16.57 1.55
N GLN A 283 -11.37 -17.04 2.81
CA GLN A 283 -10.13 -17.45 3.47
C GLN A 283 -9.45 -18.63 2.76
N LYS A 284 -10.22 -19.59 2.22
CA LYS A 284 -9.69 -20.70 1.42
C LYS A 284 -9.08 -20.24 0.07
N SER A 285 -9.55 -19.13 -0.49
CA SER A 285 -9.00 -18.57 -1.74
C SER A 285 -8.15 -17.32 -1.45
N LYS A 286 -6.83 -17.49 -1.39
CA LYS A 286 -5.91 -16.38 -1.10
C LYS A 286 -6.04 -15.21 -2.07
N SER A 287 -6.32 -15.48 -3.35
CA SER A 287 -6.58 -14.43 -4.35
C SER A 287 -7.78 -13.57 -3.96
N LEU A 288 -8.91 -14.19 -3.59
CA LEU A 288 -10.10 -13.47 -3.13
C LEU A 288 -9.85 -12.74 -1.81
N HIS A 289 -9.14 -13.38 -0.88
CA HIS A 289 -8.81 -12.80 0.42
C HIS A 289 -7.93 -11.54 0.32
N ILE A 290 -6.91 -11.56 -0.55
CA ILE A 290 -6.05 -10.39 -0.83
C ILE A 290 -6.90 -9.29 -1.46
N MET A 291 -7.75 -9.62 -2.42
CA MET A 291 -8.56 -8.63 -3.14
C MET A 291 -9.61 -7.99 -2.24
N CYS A 292 -10.19 -8.73 -1.29
CA CYS A 292 -11.08 -8.20 -0.24
C CYS A 292 -10.39 -7.22 0.72
N HIS A 293 -9.10 -6.95 0.58
CA HIS A 293 -8.49 -5.76 1.19
C HIS A 293 -9.14 -4.46 0.67
N ILE A 294 -9.60 -4.43 -0.58
CA ILE A 294 -10.36 -3.31 -1.12
C ILE A 294 -11.86 -3.53 -0.88
N PRO A 295 -12.56 -2.60 -0.20
CA PRO A 295 -13.99 -2.71 0.08
C PRO A 295 -14.88 -2.98 -1.13
N VAL A 296 -14.57 -2.42 -2.31
CA VAL A 296 -15.36 -2.70 -3.53
C VAL A 296 -15.32 -4.18 -3.94
N PHE A 297 -14.21 -4.88 -3.69
CA PHE A 297 -14.14 -6.32 -3.94
C PHE A 297 -14.90 -7.12 -2.89
N CYS A 298 -14.97 -6.65 -1.63
CA CYS A 298 -15.89 -7.23 -0.65
C CYS A 298 -17.34 -7.10 -1.10
N TRP A 299 -17.72 -5.95 -1.66
CA TRP A 299 -19.05 -5.72 -2.21
C TRP A 299 -19.36 -6.66 -3.39
N ILE A 300 -18.49 -6.72 -4.40
CA ILE A 300 -18.66 -7.63 -5.55
C ILE A 300 -18.75 -9.07 -5.05
N THR A 301 -17.86 -9.47 -4.14
CA THR A 301 -17.83 -10.83 -3.60
C THR A 301 -19.10 -11.18 -2.84
N ALA A 302 -19.59 -10.27 -1.98
CA ALA A 302 -20.84 -10.46 -1.27
C ALA A 302 -22.02 -10.63 -2.25
N ASN A 303 -22.13 -9.75 -3.26
CA ASN A 303 -23.23 -9.79 -4.21
C ASN A 303 -23.24 -11.07 -5.08
N VAL A 304 -22.06 -11.51 -5.51
CA VAL A 304 -21.92 -12.75 -6.29
C VAL A 304 -22.23 -13.97 -5.42
N LEU A 305 -21.55 -14.14 -4.29
CA LEU A 305 -21.69 -15.33 -3.46
C LEU A 305 -23.09 -15.45 -2.84
N GLU A 306 -23.74 -14.33 -2.49
CA GLU A 306 -25.13 -14.31 -2.01
C GLU A 306 -26.09 -14.99 -3.00
N ASN A 307 -25.85 -14.85 -4.31
CA ASN A 307 -26.70 -15.42 -5.35
C ASN A 307 -26.25 -16.82 -5.78
N VAL A 308 -24.96 -17.05 -5.92
CA VAL A 308 -24.42 -18.35 -6.35
C VAL A 308 -24.68 -19.44 -5.30
N MET A 309 -24.52 -19.12 -4.01
CA MET A 309 -24.74 -20.08 -2.90
C MET A 309 -26.20 -20.52 -2.74
N LYS A 310 -27.17 -19.81 -3.35
CA LYS A 310 -28.57 -20.26 -3.39
C LYS A 310 -28.77 -21.49 -4.28
N THR A 311 -27.88 -21.70 -5.25
CA THR A 311 -28.06 -22.67 -6.34
C THR A 311 -26.93 -23.70 -6.47
N ARG A 312 -25.79 -23.49 -5.80
CA ARG A 312 -24.60 -24.34 -5.91
C ARG A 312 -24.01 -24.73 -4.54
N GLU A 313 -23.40 -25.91 -4.50
CA GLU A 313 -22.59 -26.40 -3.37
C GLU A 313 -21.23 -25.69 -3.29
N GLU A 314 -20.57 -25.75 -2.13
CA GLU A 314 -19.32 -25.00 -1.85
C GLU A 314 -18.18 -25.31 -2.81
N GLU A 315 -18.06 -26.55 -3.30
CA GLU A 315 -16.98 -26.95 -4.21
C GLU A 315 -17.05 -26.28 -5.58
N LYS A 316 -18.22 -25.74 -5.95
CA LYS A 316 -18.51 -25.10 -7.24
C LYS A 316 -18.55 -23.57 -7.17
N LEU A 317 -18.14 -22.99 -6.05
CA LEU A 317 -18.05 -21.55 -5.89
C LEU A 317 -16.85 -20.99 -6.68
N PRO A 318 -16.96 -19.78 -7.25
CA PRO A 318 -15.88 -19.13 -7.97
C PRO A 318 -14.64 -18.97 -7.09
N LYS A 319 -13.47 -19.36 -7.63
CA LYS A 319 -12.17 -19.35 -6.94
C LYS A 319 -11.23 -18.30 -7.50
N THR A 320 -11.32 -18.02 -8.80
CA THR A 320 -10.50 -17.02 -9.50
C THR A 320 -11.23 -15.68 -9.64
N LEU A 321 -10.51 -14.60 -9.91
CA LEU A 321 -11.13 -13.30 -10.16
C LEU A 321 -11.96 -13.33 -11.43
N THR A 322 -11.48 -13.99 -12.48
CA THR A 322 -12.22 -14.10 -13.74
C THR A 322 -13.55 -14.79 -13.54
N GLU A 323 -13.58 -15.90 -12.78
CA GLU A 323 -14.83 -16.59 -12.42
C GLU A 323 -15.78 -15.67 -11.65
N MET A 324 -15.27 -14.94 -10.63
CA MET A 324 -16.09 -13.97 -9.87
C MET A 324 -16.74 -12.91 -10.77
N TYR A 325 -16.00 -12.39 -11.75
CA TYR A 325 -16.51 -11.35 -12.65
C TYR A 325 -17.45 -11.89 -13.73
N ILE A 326 -17.27 -13.14 -14.16
CA ILE A 326 -18.22 -13.83 -15.04
C ILE A 326 -19.54 -14.04 -14.29
N GLU A 327 -19.49 -14.58 -13.07
CA GLU A 327 -20.67 -14.78 -12.22
C GLU A 327 -21.35 -13.45 -11.88
N PHE A 328 -20.58 -12.38 -11.66
CA PHE A 328 -21.11 -11.03 -11.52
C PHE A 328 -21.96 -10.62 -12.73
N LEU A 329 -21.48 -10.82 -13.96
CA LEU A 329 -22.29 -10.56 -15.17
C LEU A 329 -23.56 -11.41 -15.20
N GLU A 330 -23.45 -12.71 -14.91
CA GLU A 330 -24.58 -13.63 -14.94
C GLU A 330 -25.67 -13.23 -13.92
N VAL A 331 -25.28 -12.93 -12.68
CA VAL A 331 -26.18 -12.46 -11.62
C VAL A 331 -26.92 -11.20 -12.07
N HIS A 332 -26.21 -10.21 -12.62
CA HIS A 332 -26.86 -8.97 -13.07
C HIS A 332 -27.78 -9.17 -14.28
N PHE A 333 -27.44 -10.08 -15.20
CA PHE A 333 -28.36 -10.43 -16.29
C PHE A 333 -29.57 -11.23 -15.82
N ALA A 334 -29.40 -12.11 -14.82
CA ALA A 334 -30.50 -12.84 -14.20
C ALA A 334 -31.48 -11.88 -13.51
N ILE A 335 -30.96 -10.92 -12.72
CA ILE A 335 -31.75 -9.86 -12.09
C ILE A 335 -32.48 -9.02 -13.15
N LYS A 336 -31.79 -8.64 -14.24
CA LYS A 336 -32.41 -7.91 -15.35
C LYS A 336 -33.59 -8.70 -15.94
N LYS A 337 -33.40 -10.00 -16.20
CA LYS A 337 -34.43 -10.87 -16.77
C LYS A 337 -35.65 -10.98 -15.87
N GLU A 338 -35.44 -11.12 -14.56
CA GLU A 338 -36.53 -11.19 -13.58
C GLU A 338 -37.32 -9.88 -13.50
N LYS A 339 -36.62 -8.75 -13.38
CA LYS A 339 -37.25 -7.43 -13.19
C LYS A 339 -37.90 -6.86 -14.45
N TYR A 340 -37.35 -7.10 -15.65
CA TYR A 340 -37.70 -6.35 -16.86
C TYR A 340 -38.25 -7.19 -18.02
N ASP A 341 -37.95 -8.50 -18.10
CA ASP A 341 -38.38 -9.36 -19.22
C ASP A 341 -39.70 -10.12 -18.94
N GLY A 342 -40.40 -9.78 -17.84
CA GLY A 342 -41.72 -10.33 -17.51
C GLY A 342 -41.72 -11.84 -17.22
N GLY A 343 -40.60 -12.41 -16.76
CA GLY A 343 -40.56 -13.78 -16.25
C GLY A 343 -40.73 -14.91 -17.28
N LYS A 344 -40.61 -14.65 -18.59
CA LYS A 344 -40.67 -15.74 -19.61
C LYS A 344 -39.48 -16.71 -19.43
N LYS A 345 -39.76 -17.88 -18.83
CA LYS A 345 -38.79 -18.91 -18.42
C LYS A 345 -37.87 -19.46 -19.52
N THR A 346 -38.14 -19.21 -20.81
CA THR A 346 -37.50 -19.91 -21.94
C THR A 346 -36.39 -19.17 -22.70
N ARG A 347 -36.06 -17.90 -22.38
CA ARG A 347 -34.93 -17.19 -23.05
C ARG A 347 -33.60 -17.44 -22.35
N SER A 348 -32.56 -17.81 -23.10
CA SER A 348 -31.16 -17.86 -22.63
C SER A 348 -30.76 -16.50 -22.04
N ILE A 349 -29.95 -16.50 -20.97
CA ILE A 349 -29.34 -15.29 -20.37
C ILE A 349 -28.56 -14.52 -21.45
N TRP A 350 -27.96 -15.23 -22.41
CA TRP A 350 -27.21 -14.68 -23.54
C TRP A 350 -28.09 -14.41 -24.76
N SER A 351 -29.16 -13.63 -24.59
CA SER A 351 -29.97 -13.14 -25.71
C SER A 351 -29.12 -12.28 -26.67
N PRO A 352 -29.52 -12.15 -27.95
CA PRO A 352 -28.85 -11.24 -28.89
C PRO A 352 -28.75 -9.80 -28.36
N GLU A 353 -29.73 -9.33 -27.58
CA GLU A 353 -29.67 -7.99 -26.98
C GLU A 353 -28.59 -7.88 -25.90
N ASN A 354 -28.48 -8.88 -25.01
CA ASN A 354 -27.47 -8.89 -23.95
C ASN A 354 -26.05 -9.04 -24.53
N ARG A 355 -25.89 -9.81 -25.61
CA ARG A 355 -24.60 -9.94 -26.32
C ARG A 355 -24.16 -8.61 -26.91
N LYS A 356 -25.06 -7.92 -27.61
CA LYS A 356 -24.80 -6.60 -28.18
C LYS A 356 -24.48 -5.57 -27.09
N LEU A 357 -25.14 -5.66 -25.94
CA LEU A 357 -24.85 -4.80 -24.79
C LEU A 357 -23.41 -5.01 -24.30
N ILE A 358 -23.00 -6.25 -24.01
CA ILE A 358 -21.63 -6.52 -23.54
C ILE A 358 -20.59 -6.13 -24.58
N GLU A 359 -20.84 -6.36 -25.87
CA GLU A 359 -19.94 -5.90 -26.93
C GLU A 359 -19.78 -4.37 -26.90
N SER A 360 -20.88 -3.63 -26.72
CA SER A 360 -20.88 -2.16 -26.66
C SER A 360 -20.18 -1.64 -25.40
N LEU A 361 -20.44 -2.28 -24.26
CA LEU A 361 -19.82 -1.95 -22.96
C LEU A 361 -18.33 -2.26 -22.96
N GLY A 362 -17.94 -3.42 -23.48
CA GLY A 362 -16.56 -3.84 -23.59
C GLY A 362 -15.76 -3.00 -24.58
N LYS A 363 -16.37 -2.57 -25.69
CA LYS A 363 -15.77 -1.58 -26.61
C LYS A 363 -15.48 -0.25 -25.89
N LEU A 364 -16.48 0.27 -25.17
CA LEU A 364 -16.31 1.50 -24.38
C LEU A 364 -15.21 1.34 -23.34
N ALA A 365 -15.23 0.25 -22.58
CA ALA A 365 -14.26 -0.04 -21.54
C ALA A 365 -12.83 -0.10 -22.10
N PHE A 366 -12.66 -0.77 -23.25
CA PHE A 366 -11.38 -0.89 -23.94
C PHE A 366 -10.86 0.45 -24.48
N GLU A 367 -11.69 1.23 -25.19
CA GLU A 367 -11.28 2.55 -25.70
C GLU A 367 -10.87 3.48 -24.56
N GLN A 368 -11.66 3.53 -23.48
CA GLN A 368 -11.36 4.40 -22.33
C GLN A 368 -10.15 3.92 -21.53
N LEU A 369 -9.89 2.60 -21.48
CA LEU A 369 -8.69 2.04 -20.82
C LEU A 369 -7.42 2.46 -21.56
N LEU A 370 -7.42 2.43 -22.90
CA LEU A 370 -6.27 2.87 -23.71
C LEU A 370 -6.01 4.38 -23.64
N GLU A 371 -7.08 5.17 -23.54
CA GLU A 371 -6.97 6.63 -23.38
C GLU A 371 -6.59 7.05 -21.95
N GLY A 372 -6.57 6.11 -20.98
CA GLY A 372 -6.34 6.41 -19.57
C GLY A 372 -7.46 7.23 -18.92
N ASN A 373 -8.67 7.19 -19.50
CA ASN A 373 -9.82 7.97 -19.07
C ASN A 373 -10.65 7.20 -18.03
N LEU A 374 -10.89 7.82 -16.87
CA LEU A 374 -11.82 7.31 -15.85
C LEU A 374 -13.27 7.75 -16.04
N ILE A 375 -13.46 8.89 -16.70
CA ILE A 375 -14.76 9.51 -16.92
C ILE A 375 -14.98 9.78 -18.41
N PHE A 376 -16.22 9.62 -18.85
CA PHE A 376 -16.68 9.80 -20.22
C PHE A 376 -18.10 10.38 -20.25
N TYR A 377 -18.57 10.83 -21.41
CA TYR A 377 -19.82 11.57 -21.59
C TYR A 377 -20.80 10.82 -22.50
N ASP A 378 -21.98 11.42 -22.70
CA ASP A 378 -23.02 10.89 -23.58
C ASP A 378 -22.53 10.66 -25.04
N LYS A 379 -21.51 11.40 -25.50
CA LYS A 379 -20.96 11.26 -26.87
C LYS A 379 -20.19 9.95 -27.04
N GLU A 380 -19.38 9.55 -26.06
CA GLU A 380 -18.64 8.28 -26.06
C GLU A 380 -19.60 7.09 -25.98
N LEU A 381 -20.62 7.17 -25.12
CA LEU A 381 -21.67 6.13 -25.03
C LEU A 381 -22.36 5.93 -26.39
N LYS A 382 -22.75 7.01 -27.06
CA LYS A 382 -23.36 6.95 -28.40
C LYS A 382 -22.41 6.40 -29.46
N LYS A 383 -21.13 6.78 -29.44
CA LYS A 383 -20.09 6.26 -30.35
C LYS A 383 -19.93 4.74 -30.21
N CYS A 384 -20.12 4.20 -29.01
CA CYS A 384 -20.08 2.77 -28.73
C CYS A 384 -21.44 2.07 -28.95
N GLY A 385 -22.48 2.76 -29.41
CA GLY A 385 -23.79 2.17 -29.70
C GLY A 385 -24.71 2.03 -28.50
N ILE A 386 -24.38 2.67 -27.37
CA ILE A 386 -25.18 2.62 -26.13
C ILE A 386 -26.20 3.77 -26.14
N ASN A 387 -27.49 3.43 -26.25
CA ASN A 387 -28.57 4.41 -26.22
C ASN A 387 -29.08 4.66 -24.79
N ILE A 388 -28.76 5.83 -24.24
CA ILE A 388 -29.16 6.26 -22.89
C ILE A 388 -30.69 6.39 -22.72
N LYS A 389 -31.44 6.73 -23.77
CA LYS A 389 -32.92 6.77 -23.70
C LYS A 389 -33.52 5.36 -23.59
N GLY A 390 -32.78 4.34 -24.04
CA GLY A 390 -33.08 2.92 -23.82
C GLY A 390 -32.46 2.36 -22.54
N ALA A 391 -31.77 3.16 -21.71
CA ALA A 391 -31.14 2.68 -20.47
C ALA A 391 -32.14 2.09 -19.46
N ALA A 392 -33.43 2.43 -19.57
CA ALA A 392 -34.51 1.76 -18.84
C ALA A 392 -34.70 0.27 -19.23
N LEU A 393 -34.22 -0.16 -20.41
CA LEU A 393 -34.16 -1.58 -20.81
C LEU A 393 -32.89 -2.28 -20.31
N PHE A 394 -31.93 -1.52 -19.75
CA PHE A 394 -30.65 -2.02 -19.26
C PHE A 394 -30.45 -1.75 -17.76
N SER A 395 -31.48 -1.23 -17.08
CA SER A 395 -31.38 -0.57 -15.77
C SER A 395 -31.12 -1.50 -14.58
N GLY A 396 -30.80 -2.77 -14.81
CA GLY A 396 -30.23 -3.66 -13.78
C GLY A 396 -28.72 -3.90 -13.93
N VAL A 397 -28.19 -3.90 -15.16
CA VAL A 397 -26.76 -4.13 -15.44
C VAL A 397 -26.02 -2.80 -15.56
N PHE A 398 -26.64 -1.83 -16.23
CA PHE A 398 -26.07 -0.51 -16.48
C PHE A 398 -25.97 0.34 -15.20
N THR A 399 -26.95 0.19 -14.30
CA THR A 399 -27.02 0.89 -13.01
C THR A 399 -26.00 0.41 -12.00
N GLU A 400 -25.61 -0.86 -12.07
CA GLU A 400 -24.64 -1.49 -11.19
C GLU A 400 -23.20 -1.34 -11.71
N MET A 401 -23.04 -1.16 -13.03
CA MET A 401 -21.73 -0.98 -13.66
C MET A 401 -21.26 0.48 -13.75
N PHE A 402 -22.18 1.45 -13.75
CA PHE A 402 -21.85 2.86 -13.92
C PHE A 402 -22.30 3.75 -12.77
N LYS A 403 -21.46 4.73 -12.43
CA LYS A 403 -21.87 5.94 -11.70
C LYS A 403 -22.25 7.01 -12.70
N LYS A 404 -23.40 7.65 -12.50
CA LYS A 404 -23.89 8.76 -13.34
C LYS A 404 -24.08 10.02 -12.51
N GLU A 405 -23.44 11.09 -12.95
CA GLU A 405 -23.67 12.45 -12.45
C GLU A 405 -24.47 13.25 -13.49
N ARG A 406 -25.56 13.91 -13.06
CA ARG A 406 -26.39 14.74 -13.94
C ARG A 406 -26.02 16.21 -13.74
N GLY A 407 -25.54 16.86 -14.80
CA GLY A 407 -25.23 18.29 -14.76
C GLY A 407 -26.33 19.20 -15.25
N THR A 408 -26.06 20.51 -15.15
CA THR A 408 -26.91 21.53 -15.76
C THR A 408 -26.83 21.44 -17.29
N ARG A 409 -27.98 21.50 -17.99
CA ARG A 409 -28.14 21.39 -19.46
C ARG A 409 -28.07 19.97 -20.07
N ASN A 410 -28.55 18.94 -19.38
CA ASN A 410 -28.63 17.54 -19.89
C ASN A 410 -27.29 16.86 -20.20
N ILE A 411 -26.14 17.45 -19.85
CA ILE A 411 -24.85 16.77 -19.95
C ILE A 411 -24.72 15.81 -18.77
N SER A 412 -24.54 14.52 -19.06
CA SER A 412 -24.30 13.50 -18.05
C SER A 412 -22.84 13.03 -18.11
N ILE A 413 -22.22 12.91 -16.94
CA ILE A 413 -20.89 12.30 -16.78
C ILE A 413 -21.08 10.87 -16.27
N TYR A 414 -20.31 9.95 -16.84
CA TYR A 414 -20.32 8.54 -16.48
C TYR A 414 -18.92 8.08 -16.12
N SER A 415 -18.85 7.14 -15.19
CA SER A 415 -17.66 6.34 -14.90
C SER A 415 -18.08 4.91 -14.60
N PHE A 416 -17.18 3.94 -14.78
CA PHE A 416 -17.42 2.62 -14.19
C PHE A 416 -17.45 2.73 -12.66
N VAL A 417 -18.15 1.83 -11.98
CA VAL A 417 -18.15 1.77 -10.51
C VAL A 417 -16.75 1.51 -9.97
N HIS A 418 -15.97 0.69 -10.69
CA HIS A 418 -14.57 0.42 -10.38
C HIS A 418 -13.75 0.13 -11.66
N LEU A 419 -12.44 0.44 -11.63
CA LEU A 419 -11.53 0.22 -12.76
C LEU A 419 -11.43 -1.27 -13.15
N SER A 420 -11.50 -2.19 -12.19
CA SER A 420 -11.46 -3.62 -12.51
C SER A 420 -12.65 -4.11 -13.32
N ILE A 421 -13.83 -3.48 -13.20
CA ILE A 421 -14.99 -3.78 -14.07
C ILE A 421 -14.68 -3.34 -15.51
N GLN A 422 -14.05 -2.16 -15.66
CA GLN A 422 -13.59 -1.67 -16.96
C GLN A 422 -12.53 -2.60 -17.57
N GLU A 423 -11.52 -3.00 -16.80
CA GLU A 423 -10.46 -3.91 -17.28
C GLU A 423 -11.00 -5.30 -17.64
N PHE A 424 -11.95 -5.84 -16.87
CA PHE A 424 -12.62 -7.09 -17.18
C PHE A 424 -13.44 -7.02 -18.47
N LEU A 425 -14.30 -6.01 -18.62
CA LEU A 425 -15.11 -5.83 -19.83
C LEU A 425 -14.24 -5.56 -21.06
N ALA A 426 -13.13 -4.84 -20.89
CA ALA A 426 -12.13 -4.65 -21.94
C ALA A 426 -11.50 -5.99 -22.34
N ALA A 427 -11.17 -6.87 -21.39
CA ALA A 427 -10.61 -8.20 -21.67
C ALA A 427 -11.62 -9.08 -22.44
N VAL A 428 -12.89 -9.09 -22.02
CA VAL A 428 -13.98 -9.78 -22.73
C VAL A 428 -14.10 -9.27 -24.18
N TYR A 429 -14.05 -7.94 -24.38
CA TYR A 429 -14.09 -7.34 -25.72
C TYR A 429 -12.88 -7.70 -26.57
N MET A 430 -11.69 -7.66 -26.00
CA MET A 430 -10.46 -8.00 -26.69
C MET A 430 -10.47 -9.46 -27.18
N LEU A 431 -10.90 -10.40 -26.34
CA LEU A 431 -11.06 -11.79 -26.74
C LEU A 431 -12.13 -11.95 -27.83
N HIS A 432 -13.28 -11.26 -27.69
CA HIS A 432 -14.32 -11.24 -28.71
C HIS A 432 -13.83 -10.66 -30.05
N CYS A 433 -12.98 -9.64 -30.03
CA CYS A 433 -12.36 -9.07 -31.22
C CYS A 433 -11.43 -10.09 -31.91
N PHE A 434 -10.67 -10.86 -31.13
CA PHE A 434 -9.83 -11.94 -31.65
C PHE A 434 -10.66 -13.02 -32.34
N THR A 435 -11.67 -13.56 -31.66
CA THR A 435 -12.52 -14.64 -32.18
C THR A 435 -13.37 -14.21 -33.37
N SER A 436 -13.83 -12.95 -33.37
CA SER A 436 -14.61 -12.36 -34.46
C SER A 436 -13.74 -11.80 -35.59
N ARG A 437 -12.42 -12.01 -35.56
CA ARG A 437 -11.44 -11.54 -36.56
C ARG A 437 -11.50 -10.03 -36.83
N LYS A 438 -11.77 -9.21 -35.80
CA LYS A 438 -11.73 -7.73 -35.86
C LYS A 438 -10.28 -7.23 -35.81
N SER A 439 -9.53 -7.49 -36.88
CA SER A 439 -8.07 -7.25 -36.99
C SER A 439 -7.65 -5.81 -36.68
N GLU A 440 -8.44 -4.82 -37.08
CA GLU A 440 -8.10 -3.40 -36.90
C GLU A 440 -8.01 -3.00 -35.42
N VAL A 441 -8.88 -3.54 -34.56
CA VAL A 441 -8.83 -3.30 -33.11
C VAL A 441 -7.58 -3.91 -32.50
N ILE A 442 -7.23 -5.12 -32.94
CA ILE A 442 -6.05 -5.85 -32.45
C ILE A 442 -4.76 -5.15 -32.88
N LYS A 443 -4.68 -4.69 -34.15
CA LYS A 443 -3.55 -3.90 -34.65
C LYS A 443 -3.42 -2.56 -33.94
N THR A 444 -4.54 -1.89 -33.63
CA THR A 444 -4.51 -0.65 -32.83
C THR A 444 -3.87 -0.90 -31.45
N PHE A 445 -4.13 -2.07 -30.86
CA PHE A 445 -3.57 -2.45 -29.56
C PHE A 445 -2.11 -2.94 -29.64
N LEU A 446 -1.83 -3.96 -30.46
CA LEU A 446 -0.54 -4.65 -30.52
C LEU A 446 0.45 -4.02 -31.52
N GLY A 447 -0.03 -3.11 -32.37
CA GLY A 447 0.71 -2.45 -33.44
C GLY A 447 0.47 -3.07 -34.81
N GLU A 448 0.64 -2.26 -35.87
CA GLU A 448 0.44 -2.61 -37.28
C GLU A 448 1.27 -3.81 -37.78
N LYS A 449 2.34 -4.17 -37.07
CA LYS A 449 3.21 -5.30 -37.40
C LYS A 449 2.65 -6.65 -36.97
N TYR A 450 1.56 -6.68 -36.18
CA TYR A 450 0.95 -7.92 -35.71
C TYR A 450 0.28 -8.68 -36.86
N ARG A 451 0.70 -9.94 -37.05
CA ARG A 451 0.21 -10.83 -38.14
C ARG A 451 -0.28 -12.20 -37.64
N GLU A 452 -0.25 -12.45 -36.33
CA GLU A 452 -0.48 -13.77 -35.78
C GLU A 452 -1.98 -14.11 -35.72
N THR A 453 -2.31 -15.34 -36.07
CA THR A 453 -3.70 -15.81 -36.23
C THR A 453 -4.15 -16.80 -35.15
N SER A 454 -3.20 -17.41 -34.44
CA SER A 454 -3.48 -18.40 -33.40
C SER A 454 -3.62 -17.77 -32.02
N LEU A 455 -4.48 -18.38 -31.18
CA LEU A 455 -4.80 -17.84 -29.85
C LEU A 455 -3.56 -17.80 -28.94
N ASP A 456 -2.70 -18.82 -28.99
CA ASP A 456 -1.50 -18.89 -28.16
C ASP A 456 -0.52 -17.76 -28.43
N LYS A 457 -0.33 -17.40 -29.71
CA LYS A 457 0.52 -16.29 -30.11
C LYS A 457 -0.09 -14.94 -29.78
N PHE A 458 -1.40 -14.81 -29.94
CA PHE A 458 -2.15 -13.62 -29.52
C PHE A 458 -1.97 -13.34 -28.03
N MET A 459 -2.24 -14.34 -27.18
CA MET A 459 -2.06 -14.24 -25.73
C MET A 459 -0.61 -13.88 -25.37
N LYS A 460 0.36 -14.47 -26.08
CA LYS A 460 1.78 -14.18 -25.91
C LYS A 460 2.12 -12.71 -26.18
N GLU A 461 1.64 -12.13 -27.28
CA GLU A 461 1.90 -10.72 -27.61
C GLU A 461 1.20 -9.75 -26.65
N VAL A 462 -0.04 -10.06 -26.23
CA VAL A 462 -0.74 -9.26 -25.21
C VAL A 462 0.02 -9.27 -23.89
N MET A 463 0.52 -10.43 -23.44
CA MET A 463 1.31 -10.52 -22.21
C MET A 463 2.63 -9.76 -22.30
N LYS A 464 3.35 -9.83 -23.43
CA LYS A 464 4.56 -9.03 -23.66
C LYS A 464 4.29 -7.52 -23.58
N LYS A 465 3.20 -7.05 -24.19
CA LYS A 465 2.80 -5.64 -24.13
C LYS A 465 2.52 -5.21 -22.70
N SER A 466 1.80 -6.04 -21.94
CA SER A 466 1.58 -5.80 -20.51
C SER A 466 2.91 -5.72 -19.77
N LEU A 467 3.77 -6.73 -19.84
CA LEU A 467 5.06 -6.75 -19.13
C LEU A 467 5.99 -5.57 -19.48
N SER A 468 5.86 -5.01 -20.69
CA SER A 468 6.61 -3.82 -21.14
C SER A 468 6.05 -2.49 -20.63
N SER A 469 4.85 -2.49 -20.06
CA SER A 469 4.22 -1.31 -19.44
C SER A 469 4.97 -0.90 -18.18
N LYS A 470 5.32 0.40 -18.08
CA LYS A 470 6.09 0.95 -16.95
C LYS A 470 5.32 0.87 -15.63
N ASN A 471 4.03 1.19 -15.64
CA ASN A 471 3.19 1.27 -14.43
C ASN A 471 2.34 0.02 -14.18
N GLY A 472 2.23 -0.88 -15.16
CA GLY A 472 1.40 -2.07 -15.02
C GLY A 472 -0.09 -1.90 -15.21
N HIS A 473 -0.51 -0.81 -15.87
CA HIS A 473 -1.92 -0.54 -16.16
C HIS A 473 -2.67 -1.59 -16.99
N LEU A 474 -1.99 -2.62 -17.48
CA LEU A 474 -2.58 -3.72 -18.24
C LEU A 474 -2.57 -5.04 -17.47
N ASP A 475 -2.10 -5.08 -16.22
CA ASP A 475 -1.90 -6.33 -15.49
C ASP A 475 -3.20 -7.06 -15.23
N LEU A 476 -4.18 -6.37 -14.65
CA LEU A 476 -5.47 -6.98 -14.35
C LEU A 476 -6.23 -7.31 -15.63
N PHE A 477 -6.15 -6.45 -16.65
CA PHE A 477 -6.67 -6.73 -17.99
C PHE A 477 -6.12 -8.05 -18.57
N VAL A 478 -4.81 -8.28 -18.51
CA VAL A 478 -4.24 -9.53 -19.04
C VAL A 478 -4.51 -10.73 -18.14
N ARG A 479 -4.63 -10.56 -16.81
CA ARG A 479 -5.08 -11.63 -15.90
C ARG A 479 -6.46 -12.13 -16.33
N PHE A 480 -7.43 -11.22 -16.49
CA PHE A 480 -8.76 -11.56 -16.98
C PHE A 480 -8.71 -12.21 -18.36
N LEU A 481 -7.93 -11.66 -19.29
CA LEU A 481 -7.84 -12.22 -20.63
C LEU A 481 -7.35 -13.68 -20.63
N HIS A 482 -6.39 -14.03 -19.78
CA HIS A 482 -5.92 -15.41 -19.63
C HIS A 482 -6.95 -16.30 -18.93
N GLY A 483 -7.61 -15.83 -17.87
CA GLY A 483 -8.70 -16.58 -17.23
C GLY A 483 -9.88 -16.85 -18.16
N LEU A 484 -10.16 -15.94 -19.11
CA LEU A 484 -11.17 -16.10 -20.15
C LEU A 484 -10.81 -17.17 -21.19
N THR A 485 -9.58 -17.71 -21.19
CA THR A 485 -9.21 -18.84 -22.07
C THR A 485 -9.63 -20.20 -21.52
N VAL A 486 -9.97 -20.28 -20.22
CA VAL A 486 -10.41 -21.53 -19.58
C VAL A 486 -11.75 -22.00 -20.17
N GLU A 487 -11.87 -23.29 -20.47
CA GLU A 487 -13.05 -23.87 -21.11
C GLU A 487 -14.34 -23.63 -20.31
N SER A 488 -14.32 -23.80 -18.99
CA SER A 488 -15.50 -23.53 -18.13
C SER A 488 -15.96 -22.07 -18.24
N ASN A 489 -15.03 -21.12 -18.18
CA ASN A 489 -15.31 -19.69 -18.31
C ASN A 489 -15.85 -19.33 -19.70
N GLN A 490 -15.31 -19.93 -20.75
CA GLN A 490 -15.83 -19.76 -22.09
C GLN A 490 -17.17 -20.43 -22.32
N SER A 491 -17.44 -21.58 -21.68
CA SER A 491 -18.74 -22.24 -21.78
C SER A 491 -19.86 -21.34 -21.26
N ILE A 492 -19.57 -20.62 -20.17
CA ILE A 492 -20.46 -19.63 -19.58
C ILE A 492 -20.67 -18.45 -20.55
N LEU A 493 -19.58 -17.93 -21.14
CA LEU A 493 -19.62 -16.81 -22.08
C LEU A 493 -19.88 -17.22 -23.55
N GLY A 494 -20.15 -18.50 -23.83
CA GLY A 494 -19.98 -19.11 -25.16
C GLY A 494 -20.92 -18.56 -26.24
N GLY A 495 -22.02 -17.93 -25.82
CA GLY A 495 -22.85 -17.15 -26.74
C GLY A 495 -22.20 -15.84 -27.23
N LEU A 496 -21.37 -15.22 -26.41
CA LEU A 496 -20.77 -13.90 -26.63
C LEU A 496 -19.43 -13.98 -27.38
N LEU A 497 -18.60 -14.98 -27.06
CA LEU A 497 -17.21 -15.07 -27.54
C LEU A 497 -17.05 -15.81 -28.88
N GLY A 498 -18.10 -16.44 -29.43
CA GLY A 498 -18.01 -17.18 -30.69
C GLY A 498 -17.27 -18.53 -30.56
N GLN A 499 -17.01 -19.19 -31.70
CA GLN A 499 -16.22 -20.44 -31.74
C GLN A 499 -14.74 -20.11 -31.50
N THR A 500 -14.19 -20.58 -30.40
CA THR A 500 -12.76 -20.45 -30.05
C THR A 500 -12.00 -21.72 -30.47
N GLU A 501 -10.77 -21.57 -31.00
CA GLU A 501 -9.82 -22.67 -31.21
C GLU A 501 -9.23 -23.13 -29.86
N ASN A 502 -10.12 -23.52 -28.94
CA ASN A 502 -9.82 -23.85 -27.55
C ASN A 502 -9.54 -25.34 -27.35
N SER A 503 -8.67 -25.90 -28.18
CA SER A 503 -8.22 -27.27 -27.94
C SER A 503 -7.32 -27.31 -26.70
N PRO A 504 -7.32 -28.42 -25.93
CA PRO A 504 -6.41 -28.59 -24.78
C PRO A 504 -4.94 -28.32 -25.15
N GLU A 505 -4.54 -28.65 -26.38
CA GLU A 505 -3.20 -28.39 -26.90
C GLU A 505 -2.91 -26.88 -27.03
N THR A 506 -3.88 -26.06 -27.45
CA THR A 506 -3.74 -24.61 -27.50
C THR A 506 -3.57 -24.01 -26.11
N ILE A 507 -4.37 -24.46 -25.14
CA ILE A 507 -4.25 -24.02 -23.74
C ILE A 507 -2.89 -24.39 -23.16
N GLN A 508 -2.42 -25.62 -23.41
CA GLN A 508 -1.09 -26.05 -22.99
C GLN A 508 0.03 -25.22 -23.62
N ARG A 509 -0.11 -24.80 -24.89
CA ARG A 509 0.82 -23.86 -25.53
C ARG A 509 0.80 -22.48 -24.88
N ILE A 510 -0.36 -21.96 -24.47
CA ILE A 510 -0.46 -20.69 -23.73
C ILE A 510 0.27 -20.80 -22.40
N ILE A 511 0.02 -21.86 -21.63
CA ILE A 511 0.70 -22.13 -20.34
C ILE A 511 2.22 -22.21 -20.54
N THR A 512 2.66 -22.96 -21.55
CA THR A 512 4.08 -23.11 -21.88
C THR A 512 4.71 -21.75 -22.24
N ASN A 513 4.03 -20.96 -23.08
CA ASN A 513 4.47 -19.61 -23.43
C ASN A 513 4.61 -18.70 -22.18
N LEU A 514 3.67 -18.77 -21.23
CA LEU A 514 3.76 -18.02 -19.97
C LEU A 514 4.96 -18.46 -19.12
N LYS A 515 5.17 -19.76 -18.95
CA LYS A 515 6.31 -20.31 -18.20
C LYS A 515 7.65 -19.90 -18.84
N GLU A 516 7.75 -19.94 -20.17
CA GLU A 516 8.94 -19.54 -20.93
C GLU A 516 9.24 -18.03 -20.86
N MET A 517 8.21 -17.19 -20.68
CA MET A 517 8.37 -15.73 -20.62
C MET A 517 9.07 -15.22 -19.37
N ASN A 518 9.28 -16.07 -18.36
CA ASN A 518 9.94 -15.73 -17.09
C ASN A 518 11.46 -15.48 -17.25
N THR A 519 11.86 -14.66 -18.23
CA THR A 519 13.26 -14.39 -18.58
C THR A 519 13.83 -13.20 -17.82
N ASN A 520 15.16 -13.15 -17.67
CA ASN A 520 15.91 -12.16 -16.89
C ASN A 520 15.65 -10.67 -17.24
N ARG A 521 15.03 -10.35 -18.38
CA ARG A 521 14.81 -8.98 -18.86
C ARG A 521 13.62 -8.27 -18.21
N ILE A 522 12.70 -9.00 -17.59
CA ILE A 522 11.51 -8.43 -16.94
C ILE A 522 11.82 -8.12 -15.48
N SER A 523 11.41 -6.96 -14.95
CA SER A 523 11.65 -6.62 -13.54
C SER A 523 10.94 -7.60 -12.61
N THR A 524 11.51 -7.83 -11.43
CA THR A 524 11.02 -8.84 -10.49
C THR A 524 9.55 -8.62 -10.11
N ASP A 525 9.15 -7.36 -9.94
CA ASP A 525 7.77 -6.98 -9.61
C ASP A 525 6.79 -7.18 -10.77
N ARG A 526 7.26 -7.21 -12.02
CA ARG A 526 6.39 -7.41 -13.20
C ARG A 526 6.07 -8.89 -13.44
N ARG A 527 6.94 -9.80 -12.98
CA ARG A 527 6.79 -11.25 -13.23
C ARG A 527 5.74 -11.94 -12.39
N ILE A 528 5.43 -11.40 -11.22
CA ILE A 528 4.36 -11.94 -10.36
C ILE A 528 3.05 -12.07 -11.15
N ASN A 529 2.83 -11.16 -12.11
CA ASN A 529 1.66 -11.16 -12.98
C ASN A 529 1.55 -12.42 -13.85
N ILE A 530 2.68 -13.05 -14.23
CA ILE A 530 2.67 -14.33 -14.96
C ILE A 530 2.02 -15.42 -14.12
N PHE A 531 2.37 -15.50 -12.84
CA PHE A 531 1.81 -16.49 -11.93
C PHE A 531 0.34 -16.23 -11.63
N TYR A 532 -0.07 -14.96 -11.50
CA TYR A 532 -1.50 -14.63 -11.42
C TYR A 532 -2.26 -15.06 -12.68
N CYS A 533 -1.72 -14.86 -13.89
CA CYS A 533 -2.33 -15.38 -15.12
C CYS A 533 -2.46 -16.92 -15.11
N LEU A 534 -1.45 -17.64 -14.60
CA LEU A 534 -1.51 -19.10 -14.48
C LEU A 534 -2.60 -19.54 -13.49
N VAL A 535 -2.71 -18.87 -12.33
CA VAL A 535 -3.77 -19.12 -11.34
C VAL A 535 -5.16 -18.84 -11.93
N GLU A 536 -5.33 -17.75 -12.68
CA GLU A 536 -6.59 -17.45 -13.39
C GLU A 536 -6.93 -18.48 -14.46
N MET A 537 -5.92 -19.15 -15.04
CA MET A 537 -6.08 -20.27 -15.95
C MET A 537 -6.35 -21.62 -15.25
N ASN A 538 -6.48 -21.62 -13.92
CA ASN A 538 -6.55 -22.82 -13.08
C ASN A 538 -5.31 -23.74 -13.20
N ASP A 539 -4.18 -23.23 -13.69
CA ASP A 539 -2.89 -23.94 -13.69
C ASP A 539 -2.10 -23.60 -12.42
N VAL A 540 -2.22 -24.49 -11.44
CA VAL A 540 -1.44 -24.48 -10.20
C VAL A 540 -0.35 -25.56 -10.21
N SER A 541 -0.01 -26.10 -11.39
CA SER A 541 0.98 -27.18 -11.56
C SER A 541 2.35 -26.80 -11.01
N PHE A 542 2.72 -25.52 -11.15
CA PHE A 542 3.99 -25.01 -10.66
C PHE A 542 4.15 -25.14 -9.14
N TYR A 543 3.07 -25.16 -8.35
CA TYR A 543 3.18 -25.42 -6.90
C TYR A 543 3.75 -26.82 -6.64
N GLN A 544 3.25 -27.83 -7.35
CA GLN A 544 3.70 -29.22 -7.22
C GLN A 544 5.09 -29.40 -7.83
N GLU A 545 5.38 -28.79 -8.97
CA GLU A 545 6.71 -28.82 -9.61
C GLU A 545 7.78 -28.26 -8.66
N ILE A 546 7.52 -27.11 -8.04
CA ILE A 546 8.45 -26.51 -7.07
C ILE A 546 8.55 -27.35 -5.80
N GLN A 547 7.45 -27.87 -5.26
CA GLN A 547 7.49 -28.73 -4.08
C GLN A 547 8.34 -29.98 -4.33
N GLN A 548 8.17 -30.65 -5.48
CA GLN A 548 8.99 -31.80 -5.85
C GLN A 548 10.47 -31.44 -6.02
N LEU A 549 10.78 -30.26 -6.57
CA LEU A 549 12.15 -29.78 -6.66
C LEU A 549 12.78 -29.54 -5.29
N LEU A 550 12.01 -28.95 -4.35
CA LEU A 550 12.43 -28.77 -2.96
C LEU A 550 12.67 -30.11 -2.26
N ASP A 551 11.73 -31.04 -2.37
CA ASP A 551 11.83 -32.38 -1.76
C ASP A 551 13.02 -33.17 -2.33
N SER A 552 13.35 -32.97 -3.61
CA SER A 552 14.49 -33.61 -4.27
C SER A 552 15.85 -32.99 -3.95
N GLY A 553 15.90 -31.81 -3.32
CA GLY A 553 17.14 -31.07 -3.03
C GLY A 553 17.90 -30.57 -4.28
N LYS A 554 17.28 -30.66 -5.47
CA LYS A 554 17.91 -30.23 -6.72
C LYS A 554 18.12 -28.72 -6.76
N LYS A 555 19.10 -28.30 -7.56
CA LYS A 555 19.40 -26.88 -7.75
C LYS A 555 18.24 -26.19 -8.48
N LEU A 556 17.57 -25.26 -7.81
CA LEU A 556 16.52 -24.42 -8.37
C LEU A 556 17.12 -23.45 -9.38
N SER A 557 16.47 -23.36 -10.54
CA SER A 557 16.77 -22.35 -11.54
C SER A 557 16.28 -20.96 -11.09
N VAL A 558 16.69 -19.92 -11.81
CA VAL A 558 16.23 -18.53 -11.55
C VAL A 558 14.71 -18.40 -11.76
N THR A 559 14.14 -19.16 -12.70
CA THR A 559 12.69 -19.20 -12.93
C THR A 559 11.97 -19.88 -11.78
N ASP A 560 12.51 -20.99 -11.29
CA ASP A 560 11.95 -21.73 -10.15
C ASP A 560 11.90 -20.85 -8.90
N CYS A 561 12.95 -20.05 -8.68
CA CYS A 561 12.99 -19.10 -7.57
C CYS A 561 11.92 -18.00 -7.67
N SER A 562 11.52 -17.62 -8.89
CA SER A 562 10.41 -16.66 -9.05
C SER A 562 9.06 -17.29 -8.73
N ALA A 563 8.87 -18.55 -9.10
CA ALA A 563 7.67 -19.32 -8.76
C ALA A 563 7.60 -19.57 -7.25
N LEU A 564 8.71 -19.98 -6.64
CA LEU A 564 8.83 -20.14 -5.20
C LEU A 564 8.54 -18.83 -4.47
N ALA A 565 9.08 -17.69 -4.94
CA ALA A 565 8.78 -16.41 -4.33
C ALA A 565 7.28 -16.09 -4.32
N PHE A 566 6.60 -16.34 -5.45
CA PHE A 566 5.14 -16.22 -5.52
C PHE A 566 4.44 -17.18 -4.56
N MET A 567 4.84 -18.46 -4.51
CA MET A 567 4.26 -19.45 -3.60
C MET A 567 4.39 -19.02 -2.13
N LEU A 568 5.56 -18.51 -1.73
CA LEU A 568 5.78 -18.01 -0.37
C LEU A 568 4.94 -16.75 -0.10
N GLN A 569 4.77 -15.86 -1.09
CA GLN A 569 3.85 -14.71 -0.98
C GLN A 569 2.37 -15.11 -0.88
N MET A 570 2.01 -16.29 -1.37
CA MET A 570 0.65 -16.82 -1.27
C MET A 570 0.46 -17.73 -0.04
N SER A 571 1.53 -18.01 0.72
CA SER A 571 1.51 -18.79 1.97
C SER A 571 1.21 -17.92 3.19
N GLU A 572 0.62 -18.50 4.23
CA GLU A 572 0.14 -17.77 5.42
C GLU A 572 1.11 -17.74 6.59
N VAL A 573 2.02 -18.71 6.73
CA VAL A 573 2.97 -18.78 7.86
C VAL A 573 4.26 -19.46 7.40
N LEU A 574 5.41 -18.84 7.69
CA LEU A 574 6.73 -19.47 7.62
C LEU A 574 7.48 -19.12 8.89
N ASP A 575 7.76 -20.10 9.75
CA ASP A 575 8.49 -19.86 11.02
C ASP A 575 9.93 -19.34 10.79
N GLU A 576 10.53 -19.70 9.65
CA GLU A 576 11.89 -19.35 9.24
C GLU A 576 11.94 -19.12 7.72
N LEU A 577 12.49 -17.98 7.30
CA LEU A 577 12.80 -17.70 5.90
C LEU A 577 14.31 -17.67 5.69
N ASP A 578 14.86 -18.82 5.32
CA ASP A 578 16.27 -18.99 5.02
C ASP A 578 16.48 -19.15 3.51
N LEU A 579 17.03 -18.11 2.87
CA LEU A 579 17.26 -18.12 1.42
C LEU A 579 18.40 -19.07 0.99
N GLU A 580 19.23 -19.56 1.92
CA GLU A 580 20.27 -20.57 1.65
C GLU A 580 19.72 -21.99 1.59
N LYS A 581 18.61 -22.29 2.30
CA LYS A 581 17.94 -23.60 2.20
C LYS A 581 17.59 -23.93 0.75
N TYR A 582 17.36 -22.90 -0.06
CA TYR A 582 17.07 -23.03 -1.47
C TYR A 582 18.37 -23.10 -2.27
N ASN A 583 18.77 -24.32 -2.66
CA ASN A 583 19.93 -24.58 -3.52
C ASN A 583 19.79 -23.84 -4.86
N THR A 584 20.29 -22.61 -4.99
CA THR A 584 20.15 -21.79 -6.21
C THR A 584 21.31 -20.83 -6.44
N SER A 585 21.36 -20.21 -7.62
CA SER A 585 22.32 -19.17 -7.97
C SER A 585 22.05 -17.85 -7.23
N GLU A 586 23.03 -16.96 -7.16
CA GLU A 586 22.86 -15.60 -6.62
C GLU A 586 21.67 -14.85 -7.28
N SER A 587 21.54 -14.96 -8.61
CA SER A 587 20.40 -14.39 -9.34
C SER A 587 19.07 -15.04 -8.95
N GLY A 588 19.06 -16.32 -8.55
CA GLY A 588 17.88 -17.00 -8.00
C GLY A 588 17.51 -16.49 -6.61
N ARG A 589 18.49 -16.29 -5.72
CA ARG A 589 18.25 -15.69 -4.39
C ARG A 589 17.67 -14.28 -4.50
N ARG A 590 18.14 -13.48 -5.45
CA ARG A 590 17.54 -12.17 -5.77
C ARG A 590 16.06 -12.29 -6.15
N ARG A 591 15.63 -13.40 -6.77
CA ARG A 591 14.21 -13.64 -7.11
C ARG A 591 13.35 -14.00 -5.92
N LEU A 592 13.94 -14.45 -4.82
CA LEU A 592 13.25 -14.81 -3.59
C LEU A 592 13.03 -13.60 -2.68
N VAL A 593 13.74 -12.49 -2.87
CA VAL A 593 13.58 -11.27 -2.06
C VAL A 593 12.13 -10.77 -1.97
N PRO A 594 11.30 -10.78 -3.03
CA PRO A 594 9.89 -10.43 -2.91
C PRO A 594 9.10 -11.30 -1.92
N ALA A 595 9.51 -12.54 -1.63
CA ALA A 595 8.87 -13.39 -0.64
C ALA A 595 8.82 -12.72 0.75
N VAL A 596 9.84 -11.91 1.07
CA VAL A 596 9.96 -11.14 2.32
C VAL A 596 8.89 -10.03 2.42
N ARG A 597 8.31 -9.60 1.29
CA ARG A 597 7.34 -8.49 1.21
C ARG A 597 5.92 -8.85 1.65
N ASN A 598 5.63 -10.13 1.89
CA ASN A 598 4.30 -10.51 2.36
C ASN A 598 4.20 -10.24 3.87
N SER A 599 3.35 -9.29 4.23
CA SER A 599 3.07 -8.85 5.60
C SER A 599 2.47 -9.91 6.49
N HIS A 600 1.95 -10.99 5.92
CA HIS A 600 1.34 -12.09 6.65
C HIS A 600 2.35 -13.18 7.01
N ILE A 601 3.59 -13.13 6.51
CA ILE A 601 4.61 -14.11 6.88
C ILE A 601 5.26 -13.72 8.20
N PHE A 602 4.97 -14.50 9.23
CA PHE A 602 5.59 -14.39 10.55
C PHE A 602 6.83 -15.28 10.64
N TYR A 603 8.01 -14.77 10.27
CA TYR A 603 9.27 -15.48 10.50
C TYR A 603 10.00 -14.93 11.72
N SER A 604 10.43 -15.84 12.59
CA SER A 604 11.30 -15.55 13.73
C SER A 604 12.74 -15.26 13.29
N LEU A 605 13.16 -15.84 12.16
CA LEU A 605 14.53 -15.82 11.68
C LEU A 605 14.59 -15.55 10.16
N PHE A 606 15.40 -14.57 9.77
CA PHE A 606 15.70 -14.25 8.36
C PHE A 606 17.20 -14.38 8.08
N ARG A 607 17.54 -15.21 7.09
CA ARG A 607 18.94 -15.47 6.69
C ARG A 607 19.21 -15.10 5.24
N LEU A 608 20.23 -14.28 5.05
CA LEU A 608 20.79 -13.91 3.75
C LEU A 608 22.30 -14.10 3.78
N TYR A 609 22.80 -15.06 2.99
CA TYR A 609 24.23 -15.32 2.88
C TYR A 609 24.74 -15.09 1.46
N ASN A 610 25.94 -14.51 1.30
CA ASN A 610 26.66 -14.32 0.03
C ASN A 610 25.80 -13.71 -1.11
N CYS A 611 24.92 -12.76 -0.77
CA CYS A 611 24.05 -12.07 -1.73
C CYS A 611 24.55 -10.66 -2.00
N SER A 612 24.85 -10.33 -3.25
CA SER A 612 24.99 -8.95 -3.70
C SER A 612 23.63 -8.47 -4.23
N LEU A 613 23.00 -7.52 -3.53
CA LEU A 613 21.78 -6.86 -4.00
C LEU A 613 22.12 -5.45 -4.48
N PRO A 614 21.50 -4.95 -5.56
CA PRO A 614 21.62 -3.53 -5.90
C PRO A 614 20.94 -2.68 -4.82
N GLU A 615 21.38 -1.43 -4.68
CA GLU A 615 20.89 -0.47 -3.69
C GLU A 615 19.34 -0.41 -3.58
N THR A 616 18.65 -0.36 -4.72
CA THR A 616 17.17 -0.34 -4.77
C THR A 616 16.51 -1.59 -4.18
N SER A 617 17.20 -2.73 -4.22
CA SER A 617 16.72 -3.99 -3.64
C SER A 617 16.93 -4.03 -2.13
N TRP A 618 17.97 -3.38 -1.60
CA TRP A 618 18.14 -3.22 -0.15
C TRP A 618 17.06 -2.33 0.46
N THR A 619 16.79 -1.18 -0.15
CA THR A 619 15.68 -0.31 0.25
C THR A 619 14.35 -1.05 0.23
N SER A 620 14.11 -1.86 -0.81
CA SER A 620 12.92 -2.71 -0.91
C SER A 620 12.82 -3.75 0.20
N LEU A 621 13.92 -4.44 0.51
CA LEU A 621 13.97 -5.50 1.53
C LEU A 621 13.76 -4.92 2.92
N PHE A 622 14.47 -3.86 3.29
CA PHE A 622 14.29 -3.25 4.60
C PHE A 622 12.95 -2.53 4.73
N SER A 623 12.39 -1.99 3.64
CA SER A 623 11.01 -1.51 3.66
C SER A 623 10.01 -2.63 3.97
N ALA A 624 10.26 -3.85 3.47
CA ALA A 624 9.44 -5.02 3.79
C ALA A 624 9.55 -5.40 5.26
N LEU A 625 10.78 -5.49 5.78
CA LEU A 625 11.04 -5.79 7.19
C LEU A 625 10.41 -4.76 8.14
N LYS A 626 10.52 -3.47 7.80
CA LYS A 626 9.88 -2.35 8.54
C LYS A 626 8.36 -2.43 8.61
N SER A 627 7.74 -3.17 7.68
CA SER A 627 6.28 -3.25 7.62
C SER A 627 5.68 -4.22 8.63
N ASN A 628 6.46 -5.19 9.10
CA ASN A 628 6.05 -6.12 10.15
C ASN A 628 7.24 -6.48 11.07
N PRO A 629 7.73 -5.52 11.89
CA PRO A 629 8.95 -5.68 12.67
C PRO A 629 8.78 -6.56 13.93
N THR A 630 7.54 -6.93 14.26
CA THR A 630 7.17 -7.50 15.57
C THR A 630 7.49 -8.98 15.75
N HIS A 631 7.82 -9.70 14.68
CA HIS A 631 8.02 -11.16 14.73
C HIS A 631 9.45 -11.59 14.49
N LEU A 632 10.29 -10.75 13.87
CA LEU A 632 11.68 -11.08 13.60
C LEU A 632 12.51 -10.96 14.88
N THR A 633 13.00 -12.10 15.37
CA THR A 633 13.91 -12.18 16.53
C THR A 633 15.37 -12.36 16.09
N GLU A 634 15.62 -12.91 14.91
CA GLU A 634 16.98 -13.15 14.42
C GLU A 634 17.18 -12.73 12.95
N LEU A 635 18.24 -11.97 12.68
CA LEU A 635 18.61 -11.48 11.36
C LEU A 635 20.07 -11.83 11.06
N GLU A 636 20.31 -12.65 10.03
CA GLU A 636 21.66 -13.02 9.60
C GLU A 636 21.91 -12.53 8.17
N LEU A 637 22.92 -11.69 7.99
CA LEU A 637 23.32 -11.03 6.74
C LEU A 637 24.81 -11.27 6.48
N ILE A 638 25.20 -12.51 6.17
CA ILE A 638 26.60 -12.95 6.15
C ILE A 638 27.16 -12.98 4.71
N GLY A 639 28.30 -12.34 4.47
CA GLY A 639 28.89 -12.19 3.13
C GLY A 639 28.05 -11.31 2.19
N THR A 640 27.25 -10.40 2.72
CA THR A 640 26.34 -9.55 1.92
C THR A 640 26.91 -8.15 1.75
N ASN A 641 26.87 -7.61 0.53
CA ASN A 641 27.33 -6.25 0.26
C ASN A 641 26.17 -5.25 0.40
N LEU A 642 25.98 -4.70 1.60
CA LEU A 642 24.97 -3.69 1.88
C LEU A 642 25.29 -2.33 1.24
N GLY A 643 26.57 -1.94 1.18
CA GLY A 643 26.98 -0.56 0.88
C GLY A 643 26.42 0.47 1.90
N ASP A 644 26.73 1.75 1.73
CA ASP A 644 26.32 2.80 2.67
C ASP A 644 24.80 2.94 2.81
N SER A 645 24.10 2.87 1.69
CA SER A 645 22.64 2.98 1.66
C SER A 645 21.93 1.77 2.25
N GLY A 646 22.46 0.56 2.03
CA GLY A 646 21.93 -0.65 2.69
C GLY A 646 22.13 -0.61 4.20
N VAL A 647 23.28 -0.10 4.68
CA VAL A 647 23.52 0.12 6.12
C VAL A 647 22.55 1.17 6.69
N LYS A 648 22.33 2.28 5.98
CA LYS A 648 21.34 3.29 6.37
C LYS A 648 19.93 2.70 6.51
N GLU A 649 19.55 1.83 5.58
CA GLU A 649 18.25 1.16 5.61
C GLU A 649 18.13 0.15 6.74
N LEU A 650 19.18 -0.64 7.01
CA LEU A 650 19.28 -1.54 8.16
C LEU A 650 19.15 -0.77 9.48
N CYS A 651 19.89 0.32 9.66
CA CYS A 651 19.77 1.19 10.83
C CYS A 651 18.34 1.70 10.98
N GLY A 652 17.73 2.17 9.89
CA GLY A 652 16.33 2.59 9.91
C GLY A 652 15.37 1.45 10.24
N PHE A 653 15.67 0.19 9.89
CA PHE A 653 14.84 -0.96 10.26
C PHE A 653 14.95 -1.25 11.75
N LEU A 654 16.17 -1.29 12.28
CA LEU A 654 16.42 -1.46 13.70
C LEU A 654 15.73 -0.37 14.54
N GLN A 655 15.58 0.85 13.99
CA GLN A 655 14.87 1.97 14.62
C GLN A 655 13.34 1.88 14.59
N THR A 656 12.75 0.86 13.96
CA THR A 656 11.30 0.76 13.82
C THR A 656 10.66 0.40 15.16
N GLU A 657 9.59 1.11 15.52
CA GLU A 657 8.82 0.81 16.73
C GLU A 657 8.32 -0.65 16.70
N GLY A 658 8.38 -1.33 17.84
CA GLY A 658 7.99 -2.75 17.91
C GLY A 658 8.96 -3.74 17.25
N CYS A 659 10.16 -3.33 16.81
CA CYS A 659 11.24 -4.26 16.46
C CYS A 659 11.58 -5.16 17.66
N ARG A 660 11.45 -6.48 17.49
CA ARG A 660 11.76 -7.49 18.52
C ARG A 660 13.02 -8.28 18.23
N LEU A 661 13.91 -7.73 17.42
CA LEU A 661 15.13 -8.41 17.02
C LEU A 661 16.02 -8.64 18.25
N GLU A 662 16.25 -9.91 18.60
CA GLU A 662 17.11 -10.34 19.70
C GLU A 662 18.56 -10.53 19.23
N THR A 663 18.74 -11.02 18.00
CA THR A 663 20.03 -11.40 17.41
C THR A 663 20.24 -10.79 16.02
N LEU A 664 21.37 -10.11 15.81
CA LEU A 664 21.84 -9.65 14.50
C LEU A 664 23.24 -10.22 14.22
N LYS A 665 23.40 -10.96 13.11
CA LYS A 665 24.69 -11.44 12.61
C LYS A 665 24.98 -10.80 11.25
N TYR A 666 26.07 -10.08 11.11
CA TYR A 666 26.47 -9.45 9.84
C TYR A 666 27.95 -9.73 9.55
N PHE A 667 28.25 -10.17 8.32
CA PHE A 667 29.62 -10.42 7.83
C PHE A 667 29.74 -9.85 6.42
N ASN A 668 30.85 -9.19 6.08
CA ASN A 668 31.11 -8.69 4.72
C ASN A 668 32.62 -8.66 4.44
N SER A 669 33.00 -8.80 3.16
CA SER A 669 34.39 -8.85 2.69
C SER A 669 34.85 -7.59 1.92
N ILE A 670 34.06 -6.49 1.91
CA ILE A 670 34.37 -5.27 1.13
C ILE A 670 34.27 -4.00 2.01
N ILE A 671 35.20 -3.06 1.74
CA ILE A 671 35.39 -1.73 2.36
C ILE A 671 34.17 -0.83 2.15
N ILE A 672 33.64 -0.21 3.23
CA ILE A 672 32.55 0.78 3.19
C ILE A 672 33.11 2.14 3.68
N ASP A 673 32.77 3.23 2.99
CA ASP A 673 33.24 4.61 3.28
C ASP A 673 32.08 5.47 3.84
N ILE A 674 31.90 5.47 5.17
CA ILE A 674 30.70 5.96 5.86
C ILE A 674 30.90 7.37 6.44
N SER A 675 31.12 8.37 5.58
CA SER A 675 31.30 9.78 5.98
C SER A 675 29.99 10.57 6.24
N MET A 676 28.82 9.92 6.31
CA MET A 676 27.50 10.58 6.27
C MET A 676 26.52 10.31 7.45
N LEU A 677 26.94 9.70 8.57
CA LEU A 677 26.03 9.23 9.65
C LEU A 677 26.11 10.07 10.96
N GLU A 678 25.91 11.39 10.89
CA GLU A 678 25.93 12.30 12.06
C GLU A 678 24.56 12.56 12.73
N SER A 679 23.45 11.93 12.29
CA SER A 679 22.09 12.37 12.70
C SER A 679 21.19 11.31 13.35
N VAL A 680 21.63 10.62 14.42
CA VAL A 680 20.79 9.65 15.14
C VAL A 680 20.78 9.92 16.64
N HIS A 681 19.71 10.56 17.14
CA HIS A 681 19.43 10.74 18.56
C HIS A 681 18.03 10.16 18.89
N HIS A 682 17.95 9.46 20.03
CA HIS A 682 16.74 8.99 20.76
C HIS A 682 15.87 7.88 20.16
N VAL A 683 16.07 6.60 20.55
CA VAL A 683 15.04 5.52 20.66
C VAL A 683 15.54 4.47 21.70
N SER A 684 14.64 3.66 22.29
CA SER A 684 14.93 2.59 23.27
C SER A 684 14.76 1.18 22.65
N PHE A 685 15.74 0.29 22.84
CA PHE A 685 15.71 -1.12 22.36
C PHE A 685 16.02 -2.13 23.48
N THR A 686 15.53 -3.36 23.32
CA THR A 686 15.88 -4.55 24.11
C THR A 686 16.52 -5.61 23.20
N PHE A 687 17.85 -5.62 23.09
CA PHE A 687 18.61 -6.71 22.46
C PHE A 687 19.06 -7.72 23.52
N ARG A 688 19.26 -8.99 23.12
CA ARG A 688 19.75 -10.06 24.00
C ARG A 688 21.17 -10.49 23.65
N GLU A 689 21.52 -10.56 22.35
CA GLU A 689 22.88 -10.88 21.86
C GLU A 689 23.21 -10.17 20.54
N ILE A 690 24.38 -9.53 20.42
CA ILE A 690 24.92 -9.04 19.13
C ILE A 690 26.28 -9.70 18.88
N ASN A 691 26.33 -10.61 17.91
CA ASN A 691 27.54 -11.35 17.56
C ASN A 691 28.08 -10.89 16.20
N PHE A 692 29.13 -10.07 16.21
CA PHE A 692 29.94 -9.79 15.01
C PHE A 692 31.01 -10.87 14.87
N LEU A 693 30.69 -11.98 14.20
CA LEU A 693 31.69 -13.02 13.98
C LEU A 693 32.56 -12.69 12.76
N HIS A 694 33.87 -12.61 13.02
CA HIS A 694 34.98 -12.54 12.07
C HIS A 694 35.02 -11.30 11.16
N PHE A 695 35.96 -10.39 11.42
CA PHE A 695 36.42 -9.45 10.41
C PHE A 695 37.75 -9.93 9.83
N TYR A 696 37.83 -10.08 8.50
CA TYR A 696 39.11 -10.17 7.81
C TYR A 696 39.31 -8.86 7.05
N TYR A 697 40.26 -8.04 7.52
CA TYR A 697 40.71 -6.77 6.94
C TYR A 697 39.66 -5.66 6.80
N LEU A 698 39.38 -4.88 7.86
CA LEU A 698 38.91 -3.50 7.68
C LEU A 698 39.06 -2.54 8.87
N PHE A 699 39.32 -1.26 8.55
CA PHE A 699 39.14 -0.07 9.40
C PHE A 699 37.64 0.13 9.71
N VAL A 700 37.19 -0.17 10.93
CA VAL A 700 35.84 0.19 11.39
C VAL A 700 35.86 1.67 11.82
N HIS A 701 35.19 2.53 11.06
CA HIS A 701 35.08 3.96 11.41
C HIS A 701 34.01 4.16 12.49
N ILE A 702 34.27 5.13 13.38
CA ILE A 702 33.53 5.53 14.59
C ILE A 702 32.01 5.38 14.48
N SER A 703 31.42 5.76 13.34
CA SER A 703 29.97 5.97 13.14
C SER A 703 29.11 4.71 13.29
N VAL A 704 29.53 3.54 12.82
CA VAL A 704 28.76 2.28 12.98
C VAL A 704 28.78 1.83 14.44
N LEU A 705 29.95 1.94 15.06
CA LEU A 705 30.15 1.58 16.45
C LEU A 705 29.38 2.53 17.38
N THR A 706 29.43 3.84 17.12
CA THR A 706 28.62 4.83 17.84
C THR A 706 27.14 4.68 17.57
N CYS A 707 26.69 4.34 16.36
CA CYS A 707 25.27 4.06 16.08
C CYS A 707 24.77 2.84 16.87
N ILE A 708 25.58 1.79 17.00
CA ILE A 708 25.21 0.59 17.76
C ILE A 708 25.20 0.87 19.27
N LEU A 709 26.16 1.67 19.76
CA LEU A 709 26.32 1.92 21.20
C LEU A 709 25.51 3.11 21.74
N LEU A 710 25.24 4.13 20.92
CA LEU A 710 24.38 5.27 21.27
C LEU A 710 22.89 4.96 21.07
N ALA A 711 22.56 3.83 20.45
CA ALA A 711 21.18 3.44 20.16
C ALA A 711 20.32 3.11 21.39
N SER A 712 20.84 3.00 22.62
CA SER A 712 19.96 2.96 23.82
C SER A 712 20.73 3.01 25.16
N ALA A 713 20.21 3.82 26.10
CA ALA A 713 20.64 3.85 27.50
C ALA A 713 20.15 2.63 28.32
N HIS A 714 19.53 1.62 27.69
CA HIS A 714 18.86 0.49 28.33
C HIS A 714 19.15 -0.88 27.69
N ILE A 715 20.21 -1.04 26.88
CA ILE A 715 20.52 -2.33 26.24
C ILE A 715 21.14 -3.33 27.23
N PHE A 716 20.65 -4.57 27.19
CA PHE A 716 21.20 -5.74 27.89
C PHE A 716 22.13 -6.54 26.96
N TYR A 717 23.45 -6.30 26.97
CA TYR A 717 24.39 -7.17 26.24
C TYR A 717 24.95 -8.22 27.19
N SER A 718 24.65 -9.51 27.06
CA SER A 718 25.46 -10.53 27.75
C SER A 718 26.83 -10.70 27.09
N LEU A 719 26.90 -10.59 25.76
CA LEU A 719 28.11 -10.81 24.97
C LEU A 719 28.28 -9.77 23.86
N PHE A 720 29.49 -9.20 23.76
CA PHE A 720 29.91 -8.28 22.69
C PHE A 720 31.28 -8.72 22.12
N SER A 721 31.34 -9.05 20.83
CA SER A 721 32.58 -9.48 20.16
C SER A 721 32.96 -8.54 19.00
N LEU A 722 34.22 -8.13 18.94
CA LEU A 722 34.88 -7.36 17.87
C LEU A 722 36.07 -8.15 17.29
N ASN A 723 35.97 -9.47 17.25
CA ASN A 723 37.06 -10.34 16.85
C ASN A 723 37.61 -9.99 15.44
N GLY A 724 38.88 -9.63 15.34
CA GLY A 724 39.52 -9.30 14.06
C GLY A 724 39.32 -7.86 13.57
N CYS A 725 38.64 -6.98 14.32
CA CYS A 725 38.43 -5.58 13.93
C CYS A 725 39.72 -4.76 13.99
N SER A 726 39.93 -3.88 13.00
CA SER A 726 40.92 -2.80 13.08
C SER A 726 40.20 -1.48 13.32
N LEU A 727 40.36 -0.86 14.48
CA LEU A 727 39.71 0.40 14.86
C LEU A 727 40.74 1.55 14.87
N SER A 728 40.31 2.75 14.51
CA SER A 728 41.13 3.96 14.72
C SER A 728 41.17 4.35 16.21
N GLU A 729 42.10 5.22 16.58
CA GLU A 729 42.22 5.75 17.95
C GLU A 729 40.93 6.44 18.43
N THR A 730 40.30 7.18 17.53
CA THR A 730 39.04 7.89 17.76
C THR A 730 37.85 6.93 17.85
N SER A 731 37.87 5.82 17.10
CA SER A 731 36.87 4.73 17.21
C SER A 731 36.95 4.03 18.57
N TRP A 732 38.15 3.74 19.06
CA TRP A 732 38.34 3.19 20.40
C TRP A 732 37.81 4.13 21.49
N THR A 733 38.13 5.41 21.40
CA THR A 733 37.65 6.42 22.37
C THR A 733 36.12 6.49 22.40
N SER A 734 35.50 6.48 21.23
CA SER A 734 34.04 6.54 21.10
C SER A 734 33.35 5.27 21.61
N LEU A 735 33.91 4.09 21.30
CA LEU A 735 33.46 2.79 21.84
C LEU A 735 33.37 2.83 23.36
N PHE A 736 34.48 3.13 24.00
CA PHE A 736 34.59 3.08 25.44
C PHE A 736 33.86 4.20 26.13
N SER A 737 33.72 5.38 25.50
CA SER A 737 32.84 6.44 26.01
C SER A 737 31.38 5.96 26.09
N ALA A 738 30.91 5.21 25.09
CA ALA A 738 29.56 4.69 25.08
C ALA A 738 29.38 3.48 26.00
N LEU A 739 30.41 2.62 26.16
CA LEU A 739 30.39 1.56 27.17
C LEU A 739 30.38 2.13 28.59
N LYS A 740 31.10 3.24 28.84
CA LYS A 740 31.14 3.94 30.12
C LYS A 740 29.81 4.58 30.51
N SER A 741 28.99 5.00 29.55
CA SER A 741 27.69 5.60 29.86
C SER A 741 26.64 4.57 30.30
N ASN A 742 26.86 3.27 30.04
CA ASN A 742 25.95 2.20 30.47
C ASN A 742 26.70 0.88 30.83
N PRO A 743 27.43 0.84 31.96
CA PRO A 743 28.34 -0.26 32.29
C PRO A 743 27.65 -1.51 32.88
N THR A 744 26.36 -1.45 33.19
CA THR A 744 25.69 -2.37 34.13
C THR A 744 25.26 -3.72 33.56
N HIS A 745 25.40 -3.94 32.26
CA HIS A 745 24.80 -5.12 31.61
C HIS A 745 25.79 -6.03 30.87
N LEU A 746 26.96 -5.54 30.47
CA LEU A 746 27.96 -6.30 29.71
C LEU A 746 28.65 -7.37 30.58
N THR A 747 28.46 -8.66 30.27
CA THR A 747 29.13 -9.78 30.96
C THR A 747 30.31 -10.36 30.19
N GLU A 748 30.32 -10.31 28.85
CA GLU A 748 31.40 -10.87 28.04
C GLU A 748 31.84 -9.90 26.93
N LEU A 749 33.15 -9.68 26.80
CA LEU A 749 33.75 -8.76 25.83
C LEU A 749 34.91 -9.45 25.10
N ASP A 750 34.74 -9.76 23.82
CA ASP A 750 35.81 -10.35 22.99
C ASP A 750 36.41 -9.31 22.04
N LEU A 751 37.63 -8.85 22.35
CA LEU A 751 38.45 -7.96 21.51
C LEU A 751 39.67 -8.70 20.94
N SER A 752 39.62 -10.02 20.84
CA SER A 752 40.76 -10.78 20.32
C SER A 752 41.00 -10.48 18.83
N ARG A 753 42.26 -10.57 18.40
CA ARG A 753 42.73 -10.26 17.05
C ARG A 753 42.43 -8.81 16.57
N THR A 754 42.29 -7.86 17.50
CA THR A 754 42.15 -6.43 17.19
C THR A 754 43.48 -5.67 17.24
N ASN A 755 43.51 -4.44 16.73
CA ASN A 755 44.66 -3.51 16.83
C ASN A 755 44.62 -2.64 18.11
N LEU A 756 44.12 -3.19 19.22
CA LEU A 756 43.97 -2.47 20.49
C LEU A 756 45.34 -2.18 21.14
N GLU A 757 45.86 -0.97 20.92
CA GLU A 757 47.14 -0.51 21.49
C GLU A 757 47.01 0.94 22.05
N GLY A 758 47.98 1.38 22.85
CA GLY A 758 48.09 2.78 23.30
C GLY A 758 46.88 3.31 24.06
N SER A 759 46.26 4.37 23.53
CA SER A 759 45.09 5.04 24.12
C SER A 759 43.82 4.18 24.12
N GLY A 760 43.66 3.23 23.19
CA GLY A 760 42.56 2.28 23.23
C GLY A 760 42.57 1.40 24.48
N VAL A 761 43.77 0.99 24.93
CA VAL A 761 43.96 0.25 26.20
C VAL A 761 43.63 1.14 27.40
N LYS A 762 44.00 2.42 27.35
CA LYS A 762 43.69 3.39 28.43
C LYS A 762 42.19 3.56 28.58
N GLU A 763 41.47 3.63 27.47
CA GLU A 763 40.01 3.76 27.46
C GLU A 763 39.30 2.48 27.92
N LEU A 764 39.78 1.29 27.51
CA LEU A 764 39.34 0.00 28.04
C LEU A 764 39.50 -0.06 29.57
N CYS A 765 40.68 0.33 30.07
CA CYS A 765 40.95 0.35 31.51
C CYS A 765 40.02 1.31 32.24
N GLY A 766 39.76 2.49 31.66
CA GLY A 766 38.79 3.44 32.19
C GLY A 766 37.37 2.88 32.23
N PHE A 767 36.96 2.06 31.25
CA PHE A 767 35.66 1.38 31.26
C PHE A 767 35.58 0.29 32.34
N LEU A 768 36.62 -0.53 32.49
CA LEU A 768 36.70 -1.54 33.56
C LEU A 768 36.66 -0.94 34.97
N GLN A 769 37.07 0.33 35.12
CA GLN A 769 37.01 1.07 36.38
C GLN A 769 35.68 1.78 36.63
N THR A 770 34.78 1.81 35.65
CA THR A 770 33.48 2.48 35.80
C THR A 770 32.62 1.78 36.84
N GLU A 771 32.03 2.56 37.75
CA GLU A 771 31.09 2.07 38.76
C GLU A 771 29.90 1.36 38.08
N GLY A 772 29.64 0.12 38.47
CA GLY A 772 28.57 -0.70 37.89
C GLY A 772 29.01 -1.67 36.78
N CYS A 773 30.27 -1.68 36.35
CA CYS A 773 30.78 -2.67 35.39
C CYS A 773 30.54 -4.12 35.86
N ARG A 774 29.87 -4.95 35.05
CA ARG A 774 29.55 -6.36 35.36
C ARG A 774 30.29 -7.37 34.49
N LEU A 775 31.38 -6.97 33.84
CA LEU A 775 32.11 -7.83 32.93
C LEU A 775 32.73 -9.02 33.66
N GLU A 776 32.41 -10.23 33.23
CA GLU A 776 32.86 -11.53 33.74
C GLU A 776 33.96 -12.13 32.84
N THR A 777 33.81 -12.03 31.52
CA THR A 777 34.76 -12.56 30.54
C THR A 777 35.34 -11.47 29.65
N LEU A 778 36.66 -11.43 29.50
CA LEU A 778 37.36 -10.51 28.61
C LEU A 778 38.40 -11.26 27.76
N SER A 779 38.30 -11.16 26.43
CA SER A 779 39.28 -11.74 25.50
C SER A 779 40.06 -10.64 24.80
N LEU A 780 41.40 -10.69 24.80
CA LEU A 780 42.24 -9.60 24.28
C LEU A 780 43.37 -10.11 23.38
N SER A 781 43.80 -9.27 22.44
CA SER A 781 45.06 -9.46 21.71
C SER A 781 46.12 -8.41 22.05
N LYS A 782 47.29 -8.87 22.50
CA LYS A 782 48.58 -8.18 22.57
C LYS A 782 48.55 -6.83 23.32
N ILE A 783 48.16 -6.88 24.60
CA ILE A 783 48.25 -5.71 25.49
C ILE A 783 49.57 -5.75 26.29
N SER A 784 50.13 -4.56 26.58
CA SER A 784 51.12 -4.40 27.65
C SER A 784 50.48 -4.71 29.00
N CYS A 785 50.79 -5.89 29.55
CA CYS A 785 50.18 -6.44 30.76
C CYS A 785 50.32 -5.52 31.99
N ASP A 786 51.24 -4.56 31.96
CA ASP A 786 51.48 -3.60 33.04
C ASP A 786 50.25 -2.72 33.35
N TYR A 787 49.59 -2.18 32.32
CA TYR A 787 48.48 -1.23 32.49
C TYR A 787 47.17 -1.93 32.88
N LEU A 788 46.92 -3.13 32.33
CA LEU A 788 45.77 -3.96 32.69
C LEU A 788 45.92 -4.50 34.12
N ALA A 789 47.11 -4.96 34.51
CA ALA A 789 47.39 -5.48 35.84
C ALA A 789 47.30 -4.42 36.95
N SER A 790 47.69 -3.17 36.68
CA SER A 790 47.49 -2.07 37.64
C SER A 790 46.01 -1.72 37.80
N THR A 791 45.27 -1.73 36.69
CA THR A 791 43.83 -1.40 36.66
C THR A 791 43.02 -2.42 37.46
N LEU A 792 43.24 -3.72 37.20
CA LEU A 792 42.57 -4.82 37.90
C LEU A 792 42.97 -4.95 39.38
N LYS A 793 44.11 -4.39 39.80
CA LYS A 793 44.49 -4.29 41.23
C LYS A 793 43.74 -3.18 41.97
N SER A 794 43.40 -2.10 41.27
CA SER A 794 42.81 -0.89 41.85
C SER A 794 41.29 -0.96 42.05
N ASN A 795 40.62 -1.91 41.39
CA ASN A 795 39.18 -2.16 41.52
C ASN A 795 38.94 -3.67 41.31
N PRO A 796 38.25 -4.38 42.23
CA PRO A 796 37.85 -5.75 41.99
C PRO A 796 36.71 -5.74 40.98
N THR A 797 37.04 -5.86 39.70
CA THR A 797 36.07 -6.16 38.65
C THR A 797 35.44 -7.53 38.95
N ARG A 798 34.21 -7.77 38.49
CA ARG A 798 33.58 -9.12 38.52
C ARG A 798 34.21 -10.10 37.51
N LEU A 799 35.36 -9.75 36.95
CA LEU A 799 36.02 -10.49 35.90
C LEU A 799 36.52 -11.84 36.45
N THR A 800 35.87 -12.92 36.04
CA THR A 800 36.20 -14.30 36.42
C THR A 800 37.12 -14.95 35.40
N GLU A 801 37.06 -14.52 34.13
CA GLU A 801 37.83 -15.09 33.03
C GLU A 801 38.52 -14.01 32.19
N LEU A 802 39.83 -14.17 31.99
CA LEU A 802 40.63 -13.35 31.08
C LEU A 802 41.28 -14.28 30.05
N ASP A 803 40.74 -14.27 28.83
CA ASP A 803 41.26 -15.08 27.73
C ASP A 803 42.37 -14.33 26.99
N LEU A 804 43.60 -14.81 27.15
CA LEU A 804 44.78 -14.34 26.43
C LEU A 804 45.32 -15.39 25.46
N ARG A 805 44.53 -16.41 25.08
CA ARG A 805 44.93 -17.41 24.08
C ARG A 805 45.25 -16.74 22.75
N HIS A 806 46.16 -17.34 21.99
CA HIS A 806 46.63 -16.82 20.69
C HIS A 806 47.41 -15.48 20.75
N ASN A 807 47.89 -15.08 21.93
CA ASN A 807 48.86 -13.99 22.08
C ASN A 807 50.31 -14.48 22.01
N ASN A 808 51.19 -13.67 21.40
CA ASN A 808 52.63 -13.88 21.44
C ASN A 808 53.24 -13.24 22.71
N LEU A 809 52.90 -13.80 23.87
CA LEU A 809 53.36 -13.30 25.18
C LEU A 809 54.86 -13.58 25.36
N LYS A 810 55.63 -12.55 25.74
CA LYS A 810 57.04 -12.71 26.12
C LYS A 810 57.14 -13.16 27.57
N ASP A 811 58.30 -13.69 27.96
CA ASP A 811 58.57 -14.11 29.35
C ASP A 811 58.33 -12.98 30.36
N SER A 812 58.62 -11.73 29.99
CA SER A 812 58.31 -10.54 30.81
C SER A 812 56.82 -10.42 31.14
N ASP A 813 55.96 -10.63 30.14
CA ASP A 813 54.51 -10.48 30.23
C ASP A 813 53.92 -11.58 31.11
N VAL A 814 54.41 -12.82 30.94
CA VAL A 814 54.02 -13.97 31.77
C VAL A 814 54.43 -13.78 33.23
N GLN A 815 55.62 -13.22 33.50
CA GLN A 815 56.07 -12.95 34.87
C GLN A 815 55.23 -11.86 35.54
N GLN A 816 54.82 -10.82 34.80
CA GLN A 816 53.92 -9.77 35.29
C GLN A 816 52.53 -10.32 35.59
N LEU A 817 51.96 -11.14 34.69
CA LEU A 817 50.69 -11.83 34.92
C LEU A 817 50.76 -12.76 36.14
N LYS A 818 51.86 -13.51 36.31
CA LYS A 818 52.09 -14.33 37.51
C LYS A 818 52.15 -13.50 38.79
N ARG A 819 52.75 -12.31 38.76
CA ARG A 819 52.74 -11.39 39.92
C ARG A 819 51.32 -10.87 40.19
N PHE A 820 50.58 -10.50 39.15
CA PHE A 820 49.19 -10.06 39.25
C PHE A 820 48.30 -11.13 39.89
N VAL A 821 48.28 -12.36 39.36
CA VAL A 821 47.47 -13.48 39.90
C VAL A 821 47.80 -13.78 41.37
N LYS A 822 49.07 -13.61 41.79
CA LYS A 822 49.47 -13.76 43.20
C LYS A 822 48.94 -12.64 44.12
N THR A 823 48.60 -11.47 43.56
CA THR A 823 48.15 -10.29 44.32
C THR A 823 46.62 -10.22 44.44
N VAL A 824 45.86 -10.92 43.58
CA VAL A 824 44.38 -10.86 43.49
C VAL A 824 43.73 -12.06 44.21
N LYS A 825 44.33 -12.54 45.31
CA LYS A 825 43.76 -13.63 46.12
C LYS A 825 42.88 -13.10 47.25
#